data_AF-A0A1C3HFY3-F1
#
_entry.id   AF-A0A1C3HFY3-F1
#
_cell.length_a   1.000
_cell.length_b   1.000
_cell.length_c   1.000
_cell.angle_alpha   90.00
_cell.angle_beta   90.00
_cell.angle_gamma   90.00
#
_symmetry.space_group_name_H-M   'P 1'
#
loop_
_entity.id
_entity.type
_entity.pdbx_description
1 polymer ?
#
loop_
_entity_poly.entity_id
_entity_poly.type
_entity_poly.pdbx_seq_one_letter_code
_entity_poly.pdbx_strand_id
1 'polypeptide(L)'
;MHESFSRRLSWGVIAALWLTSLPLALADIHRQGGIVALFSEHNLDPAAIILHSMWLPRQGMAMVGGATLGLCGWLMQRALRNPLAEPMTLGMTAGATLAMGLASLWLPSLLVGARTAVVIAGEIAALACVLALSWRQRMSPLAMVQAGIMINLWCGALTLLIAIINDRFLLQVLMWGGGSLAVEDGQILLRMLPWLAVCVVGLLFLLRPLELLQLPETVVSSLGASPVRIRAAAVLLALTMSAFIINAVGVIGFLGLAAPHLARFGGARTSRQMVLHTALIGAGLLWLTDLCVSRVSLESGQLLPVGMLTALTGGPLLMLLARFARQQSIDLAPPLPVSQTSHQQRFIWLSAGILAAGIVVSLCFGHGLQHWHWAERGELANLLPLRLPRLLAAVSAGALLAGAGVLMQRVSGNPLASPEVLGIGGGAAMGVTAFVFLLPAGGSGWLLASSLGGALISLLLTLWNSRRSDFNPQRVLLNGLALNALCQAAVSIVMLNNLAASAVLLPLMTGSTYYVGASLAEGVFVITLVLLALMPLFRRWLVLLPMGNVAGALGVPLPRARFSVLAMAAVMTGLATLLVGPVSFIGLLGPHLARKMGAKGPLMQLYTAALLSSAIMTVADWLGRNALYPRQLPVGLVASLIGVPLLVWPLIRNKTSRSKP
;
A
#
# COMPACT_ATOMS: atom_id res chain seq x y z
N MET A 1 9.44 -30.76 11.33
CA MET A 1 8.82 -31.60 10.27
C MET A 1 9.12 -31.00 8.90
N HIS A 2 9.96 -31.69 8.13
CA HIS A 2 10.20 -31.41 6.71
C HIS A 2 9.03 -31.99 5.91
N GLU A 3 8.08 -31.16 5.48
CA GLU A 3 7.24 -31.61 4.36
C GLU A 3 8.09 -31.58 3.10
N SER A 4 8.36 -32.78 2.60
CA SER A 4 8.99 -33.10 1.32
C SER A 4 8.04 -32.72 0.18
N PHE A 5 7.79 -31.43 -0.02
CA PHE A 5 7.23 -30.99 -1.29
C PHE A 5 8.27 -31.27 -2.38
N SER A 6 7.98 -32.30 -3.17
CA SER A 6 8.74 -32.73 -4.33
C SER A 6 9.07 -31.54 -5.23
N ARG A 7 10.32 -31.46 -5.73
CA ARG A 7 10.78 -30.49 -6.73
C ARG A 7 9.88 -30.41 -7.99
N ARG A 8 8.93 -31.34 -8.17
CA ARG A 8 8.00 -31.39 -9.30
C ARG A 8 6.76 -30.50 -9.13
N LEU A 9 6.44 -30.00 -7.94
CA LEU A 9 5.19 -29.24 -7.74
C LEU A 9 5.21 -27.88 -8.47
N SER A 10 6.38 -27.24 -8.60
CA SER A 10 6.53 -25.96 -9.29
C SER A 10 6.22 -26.07 -10.78
N TRP A 11 6.69 -27.13 -11.43
CA TRP A 11 6.33 -27.46 -12.80
C TRP A 11 4.86 -27.81 -12.94
N GLY A 12 4.25 -28.42 -11.93
CA GLY A 12 2.80 -28.64 -11.87
C GLY A 12 2.00 -27.33 -11.87
N VAL A 13 2.40 -26.34 -11.07
CA VAL A 13 1.77 -25.00 -11.05
C VAL A 13 1.94 -24.29 -12.39
N ILE A 14 3.15 -24.34 -12.98
CA ILE A 14 3.42 -23.76 -14.31
C ILE A 14 2.53 -24.45 -15.35
N ALA A 15 2.55 -25.79 -15.40
CA ALA A 15 1.74 -26.55 -16.34
C ALA A 15 0.26 -26.23 -16.19
N ALA A 16 -0.27 -26.15 -14.96
CA ALA A 16 -1.66 -25.78 -14.72
C ALA A 16 -2.00 -24.41 -15.31
N LEU A 17 -1.21 -23.36 -15.00
CA LEU A 17 -1.46 -22.01 -15.52
C LEU A 17 -1.43 -21.94 -17.05
N TRP A 18 -0.45 -22.61 -17.68
CA TRP A 18 -0.27 -22.57 -19.13
C TRP A 18 -1.31 -23.44 -19.85
N LEU A 19 -1.62 -24.63 -19.32
CA LEU A 19 -2.65 -25.52 -19.87
C LEU A 19 -4.07 -24.95 -19.71
N THR A 20 -4.33 -24.13 -18.68
CA THR A 20 -5.62 -23.40 -18.59
C THR A 20 -5.67 -22.21 -19.54
N SER A 21 -4.54 -21.57 -19.82
CA SER A 21 -4.47 -20.39 -20.69
C SER A 21 -4.55 -20.73 -22.18
N LEU A 22 -3.95 -21.85 -22.60
CA LEU A 22 -3.90 -22.25 -24.01
C LEU A 22 -5.27 -22.43 -24.66
N PRO A 23 -6.24 -23.17 -24.07
CA PRO A 23 -7.59 -23.30 -24.63
C PRO A 23 -8.32 -21.96 -24.75
N LEU A 24 -8.09 -21.06 -23.79
CA LEU A 24 -8.64 -19.71 -23.82
C LEU A 24 -8.04 -18.91 -24.99
N ALA A 25 -6.72 -18.92 -25.15
CA ALA A 25 -6.08 -18.26 -26.29
C ALA A 25 -6.57 -18.81 -27.64
N LEU A 26 -6.68 -20.15 -27.76
CA LEU A 26 -7.19 -20.81 -28.98
C LEU A 26 -8.65 -20.45 -29.28
N ALA A 27 -9.49 -20.35 -28.26
CA ALA A 27 -10.88 -19.92 -28.42
C ALA A 27 -11.02 -18.46 -28.88
N ASP A 28 -10.09 -17.58 -28.49
CA ASP A 28 -10.07 -16.19 -28.98
C ASP A 28 -9.64 -16.13 -30.45
N ILE A 29 -8.62 -16.90 -30.83
CA ILE A 29 -8.18 -17.05 -32.22
C ILE A 29 -9.33 -17.59 -33.09
N HIS A 30 -10.03 -18.62 -32.62
CA HIS A 30 -11.13 -19.23 -33.36
C HIS A 30 -12.28 -18.23 -33.58
N ARG A 31 -12.58 -17.38 -32.58
CA ARG A 31 -13.61 -16.34 -32.70
C ARG A 31 -13.25 -15.23 -33.68
N GLN A 32 -11.97 -14.92 -33.85
CA GLN A 32 -11.54 -13.77 -34.67
C GLN A 32 -11.28 -14.10 -36.13
N GLY A 33 -11.10 -15.36 -36.52
CA GLY A 33 -10.81 -15.75 -37.92
C GLY A 33 -10.09 -17.08 -38.09
N GLY A 34 -9.77 -17.78 -36.99
CA GLY A 34 -9.11 -19.08 -37.01
C GLY A 34 -7.58 -19.00 -37.14
N ILE A 35 -6.93 -20.16 -37.04
CA ILE A 35 -5.46 -20.27 -36.99
C ILE A 35 -4.80 -19.81 -38.30
N VAL A 36 -5.50 -19.88 -39.43
CA VAL A 36 -4.95 -19.44 -40.72
C VAL A 36 -4.70 -17.94 -40.74
N ALA A 37 -5.57 -17.15 -40.09
CA ALA A 37 -5.45 -15.69 -40.02
C ALA A 37 -4.24 -15.20 -39.21
N LEU A 38 -3.62 -16.07 -38.39
CA LEU A 38 -2.37 -15.80 -37.65
C LEU A 38 -1.11 -15.82 -38.53
N PHE A 39 -1.20 -16.45 -39.71
CA PHE A 39 -0.06 -16.61 -40.62
C PHE A 39 -0.21 -15.77 -41.89
N SER A 40 -1.31 -15.01 -42.00
CA SER A 40 -1.62 -14.19 -43.17
C SER A 40 -1.34 -12.70 -42.92
N GLU A 41 -0.07 -12.34 -42.65
CA GLU A 41 0.35 -10.96 -42.29
C GLU A 41 -0.04 -9.89 -43.33
N HIS A 42 -0.11 -10.26 -44.61
CA HIS A 42 -0.36 -9.33 -45.72
C HIS A 42 -1.82 -9.29 -46.16
N ASN A 43 -2.71 -9.98 -45.44
CA ASN A 43 -4.13 -10.02 -45.79
C ASN A 43 -4.84 -8.80 -45.20
N LEU A 44 -5.60 -8.07 -46.03
CA LEU A 44 -6.43 -6.93 -45.61
C LEU A 44 -7.72 -7.37 -44.88
N ASP A 45 -7.86 -8.66 -44.60
CA ASP A 45 -8.95 -9.21 -43.82
C ASP A 45 -8.94 -8.61 -42.39
N PRO A 46 -10.04 -7.96 -41.94
CA PRO A 46 -10.15 -7.41 -40.60
C PRO A 46 -9.76 -8.40 -39.49
N ALA A 47 -10.04 -9.69 -39.68
CA ALA A 47 -9.64 -10.77 -38.79
C ALA A 47 -8.11 -10.84 -38.58
N ALA A 48 -7.36 -10.85 -39.69
CA ALA A 48 -5.90 -10.89 -39.67
C ALA A 48 -5.32 -9.61 -39.06
N ILE A 49 -5.90 -8.44 -39.38
CA ILE A 49 -5.47 -7.16 -38.83
C ILE A 49 -5.63 -7.13 -37.30
N ILE A 50 -6.78 -7.57 -36.77
CA ILE A 50 -7.03 -7.63 -35.32
C ILE A 50 -6.04 -8.60 -34.65
N LEU A 51 -5.84 -9.79 -35.23
CA LEU A 51 -4.93 -10.79 -34.66
C LEU A 51 -3.49 -10.30 -34.61
N HIS A 52 -2.98 -9.69 -35.68
CA HIS A 52 -1.60 -9.20 -35.77
C HIS A 52 -1.36 -7.88 -35.03
N SER A 53 -2.30 -6.94 -35.12
CA SER A 53 -2.10 -5.57 -34.62
C SER A 53 -2.54 -5.39 -33.17
N MET A 54 -3.52 -6.17 -32.70
CA MET A 54 -4.09 -6.02 -31.36
C MET A 54 -3.86 -7.25 -30.48
N TRP A 55 -4.20 -8.45 -30.96
CA TRP A 55 -4.20 -9.65 -30.12
C TRP A 55 -2.78 -10.17 -29.83
N LEU A 56 -1.96 -10.41 -30.86
CA LEU A 56 -0.60 -10.95 -30.73
C LEU A 56 0.31 -10.08 -29.83
N PRO A 57 0.39 -8.74 -30.05
CA PRO A 57 1.20 -7.88 -29.20
C PRO A 57 0.74 -7.88 -27.75
N ARG A 58 -0.58 -7.94 -27.52
CA ARG A 58 -1.18 -8.05 -26.18
C ARG A 58 -0.79 -9.35 -25.49
N GLN A 59 -0.81 -10.49 -26.19
CA GLN A 59 -0.34 -11.77 -25.63
C GLN A 59 1.14 -11.73 -25.26
N GLY A 60 1.97 -11.24 -26.18
CA GLY A 60 3.41 -11.09 -25.94
C GLY A 60 3.72 -10.17 -24.77
N MET A 61 2.99 -9.06 -24.66
CA MET A 61 3.12 -8.12 -23.55
C MET A 61 2.68 -8.73 -22.22
N ALA A 62 1.60 -9.52 -22.19
CA ALA A 62 1.16 -10.23 -20.99
C ALA A 62 2.22 -11.22 -20.49
N MET A 63 2.81 -12.02 -21.39
CA MET A 63 3.83 -12.99 -21.03
C MET A 63 5.15 -12.32 -20.59
N VAL A 64 5.67 -11.40 -21.39
CA VAL A 64 6.94 -10.71 -21.11
C VAL A 64 6.82 -9.80 -19.90
N GLY A 65 5.75 -8.99 -19.82
CA GLY A 65 5.46 -8.15 -18.67
C GLY A 65 5.29 -8.98 -17.39
N GLY A 66 4.59 -10.11 -17.50
CA GLY A 66 4.38 -11.00 -16.37
C GLY A 66 5.67 -11.63 -15.84
N ALA A 67 6.52 -12.11 -16.74
CA ALA A 67 7.84 -12.64 -16.40
C ALA A 67 8.72 -11.57 -15.75
N THR A 68 8.81 -10.38 -16.36
CA THR A 68 9.65 -9.28 -15.88
C THR A 68 9.21 -8.79 -14.50
N LEU A 69 7.91 -8.56 -14.27
CA LEU A 69 7.38 -8.13 -12.96
C LEU A 69 7.59 -9.20 -11.88
N GLY A 70 7.43 -10.49 -12.23
CA GLY A 70 7.76 -11.59 -11.33
C GLY A 70 9.23 -11.57 -10.91
N LEU A 71 10.14 -11.40 -11.87
CA LEU A 71 11.58 -11.30 -11.61
C LEU A 71 11.93 -10.06 -10.76
N CYS A 72 11.33 -8.90 -11.04
CA CYS A 72 11.48 -7.70 -10.21
C CYS A 72 11.09 -7.95 -8.76
N GLY A 73 9.94 -8.60 -8.53
CA GLY A 73 9.47 -8.98 -7.21
C GLY A 73 10.45 -9.91 -6.48
N TRP A 74 10.95 -10.94 -7.15
CA TRP A 74 11.97 -11.82 -6.59
C TRP A 74 13.27 -11.08 -6.23
N LEU A 75 13.74 -10.20 -7.11
CA LEU A 75 14.94 -9.40 -6.93
C LEU A 75 14.81 -8.46 -5.72
N MET A 76 13.64 -7.80 -5.59
CA MET A 76 13.31 -6.94 -4.45
C MET A 76 13.25 -7.70 -3.13
N GLN A 77 12.60 -8.87 -3.11
CA GLN A 77 12.50 -9.71 -1.91
C GLN A 77 13.87 -10.16 -1.41
N ARG A 78 14.79 -10.47 -2.33
CA ARG A 78 16.16 -10.83 -1.98
C ARG A 78 17.00 -9.64 -1.54
N ALA A 79 16.95 -8.53 -2.28
CA ALA A 79 17.73 -7.33 -1.98
C ALA A 79 17.37 -6.74 -0.60
N LEU A 80 16.07 -6.77 -0.26
CA LEU A 80 15.53 -6.19 0.97
C LEU A 80 15.30 -7.21 2.10
N ARG A 81 15.58 -8.50 1.88
CA ARG A 81 15.31 -9.58 2.86
C ARG A 81 13.90 -9.51 3.45
N ASN A 82 12.94 -9.15 2.61
CA ASN A 82 11.56 -8.97 3.01
C ASN A 82 10.67 -9.66 1.98
N PRO A 83 9.92 -10.71 2.35
CA PRO A 83 9.04 -11.40 1.42
C PRO A 83 7.97 -10.48 0.83
N LEU A 84 7.61 -9.40 1.51
CA LEU A 84 6.61 -8.44 1.04
C LEU A 84 7.18 -7.33 0.16
N ALA A 85 8.47 -7.37 -0.17
CA ALA A 85 9.07 -6.37 -1.02
C ALA A 85 8.67 -6.56 -2.49
N GLU A 86 8.27 -5.47 -3.12
CA GLU A 86 8.04 -5.34 -4.56
C GLU A 86 8.36 -3.90 -4.97
N PRO A 87 8.50 -3.57 -6.28
CA PRO A 87 8.85 -2.21 -6.72
C PRO A 87 7.98 -1.09 -6.11
N MET A 88 6.68 -1.35 -5.93
CA MET A 88 5.75 -0.40 -5.30
C MET A 88 6.11 -0.08 -3.83
N THR A 89 6.73 -1.02 -3.10
CA THR A 89 7.14 -0.79 -1.70
C THR A 89 8.24 0.27 -1.53
N LEU A 90 9.03 0.52 -2.58
CA LEU A 90 10.05 1.57 -2.57
C LEU A 90 9.52 2.92 -3.13
N GLY A 91 8.23 3.02 -3.46
CA GLY A 91 7.65 4.26 -4.00
C GLY A 91 8.10 4.64 -5.40
N MET A 92 8.86 3.78 -6.09
CA MET A 92 9.37 4.01 -7.45
C MET A 92 8.19 4.18 -8.42
N THR A 93 7.23 3.26 -8.36
CA THR A 93 6.00 3.30 -9.15
C THR A 93 5.17 4.57 -8.90
N ALA A 94 5.07 5.04 -7.65
CA ALA A 94 4.38 6.30 -7.35
C ALA A 94 5.13 7.53 -7.87
N GLY A 95 6.47 7.46 -7.94
CA GLY A 95 7.28 8.46 -8.63
C GLY A 95 6.96 8.54 -10.12
N ALA A 96 6.84 7.38 -10.78
CA ALA A 96 6.43 7.32 -12.18
C ALA A 96 5.00 7.83 -12.41
N THR A 97 4.02 7.46 -11.57
CA THR A 97 2.64 7.97 -11.67
C THR A 97 2.59 9.49 -11.52
N LEU A 98 3.36 10.03 -10.57
CA LEU A 98 3.42 11.46 -10.34
C LEU A 98 4.08 12.18 -11.53
N ALA A 99 5.22 11.68 -12.03
CA ALA A 99 5.92 12.29 -13.16
C ALA A 99 5.08 12.26 -14.44
N MET A 100 4.42 11.13 -14.73
CA MET A 100 3.46 11.02 -15.82
C MET A 100 2.31 12.02 -15.63
N GLY A 101 1.78 12.12 -14.42
CA GLY A 101 0.70 13.06 -14.14
C GLY A 101 1.06 14.52 -14.35
N LEU A 102 2.25 14.90 -13.88
CA LEU A 102 2.79 16.24 -14.10
C LEU A 102 3.02 16.49 -15.61
N ALA A 103 3.62 15.53 -16.32
CA ALA A 103 3.86 15.68 -17.75
C ALA A 103 2.56 15.76 -18.56
N SER A 104 1.54 14.97 -18.23
CA SER A 104 0.25 14.99 -18.92
C SER A 104 -0.47 16.33 -18.80
N LEU A 105 -0.31 17.03 -17.67
CA LEU A 105 -0.99 18.30 -17.43
C LEU A 105 -0.20 19.52 -17.92
N TRP A 106 1.11 19.56 -17.64
CA TRP A 106 1.92 20.77 -17.89
C TRP A 106 2.89 20.64 -19.06
N LEU A 107 3.26 19.41 -19.47
CA LEU A 107 4.26 19.17 -20.52
C LEU A 107 3.81 18.07 -21.51
N PRO A 108 2.59 18.15 -22.11
CA PRO A 108 2.04 17.07 -22.92
C PRO A 108 2.88 16.75 -24.17
N SER A 109 3.60 17.74 -24.71
CA SER A 109 4.52 17.57 -25.84
C SER A 109 5.67 16.60 -25.55
N LEU A 110 6.12 16.53 -24.28
CA LEU A 110 7.19 15.63 -23.85
C LEU A 110 6.75 14.16 -23.97
N LEU A 111 5.45 13.88 -23.85
CA LEU A 111 4.91 12.51 -23.89
C LEU A 111 4.88 11.92 -25.31
N VAL A 112 4.91 12.74 -26.36
CA VAL A 112 4.85 12.25 -27.75
C VAL A 112 6.13 11.53 -28.16
N GLY A 113 7.29 11.93 -27.63
CA GLY A 113 8.60 11.34 -27.99
C GLY A 113 9.43 10.82 -26.82
N ALA A 114 9.17 11.29 -25.59
CA ALA A 114 10.01 11.02 -24.42
C ALA A 114 9.23 10.42 -23.24
N ARG A 115 8.05 9.82 -23.48
CA ARG A 115 7.23 9.16 -22.43
C ARG A 115 8.04 8.21 -21.55
N THR A 116 8.84 7.32 -22.15
CA THR A 116 9.70 6.38 -21.42
C THR A 116 10.69 7.10 -20.51
N ALA A 117 11.27 8.20 -20.98
CA ALA A 117 12.21 9.01 -20.20
C ALA A 117 11.51 9.70 -19.01
N VAL A 118 10.27 10.17 -19.18
CA VAL A 118 9.46 10.74 -18.09
C VAL A 118 9.19 9.70 -17.00
N VAL A 119 8.78 8.49 -17.39
CA VAL A 119 8.53 7.38 -16.45
C VAL A 119 9.80 7.05 -15.67
N ILE A 120 10.92 6.82 -16.37
CA ILE A 120 12.22 6.50 -15.77
C ILE A 120 12.69 7.64 -14.85
N ALA A 121 12.56 8.90 -15.26
CA ALA A 121 12.93 10.05 -14.45
C ALA A 121 12.13 10.11 -13.14
N GLY A 122 10.83 9.82 -13.19
CA GLY A 122 9.97 9.72 -12.02
C GLY A 122 10.41 8.63 -11.05
N GLU A 123 10.71 7.43 -11.55
CA GLU A 123 11.19 6.32 -10.71
C GLU A 123 12.56 6.63 -10.08
N ILE A 124 13.50 7.18 -10.87
CA ILE A 124 14.83 7.55 -10.38
C ILE A 124 14.74 8.64 -9.32
N ALA A 125 13.88 9.65 -9.50
CA ALA A 125 13.69 10.72 -8.51
C ALA A 125 13.14 10.17 -7.19
N ALA A 126 12.14 9.27 -7.25
CA ALA A 126 11.60 8.61 -6.07
C ALA A 126 12.66 7.73 -5.38
N LEU A 127 13.40 6.92 -6.15
CA LEU A 127 14.48 6.10 -5.61
C LEU A 127 15.57 6.96 -4.97
N ALA A 128 16.00 8.05 -5.62
CA ALA A 128 17.00 8.96 -5.07
C ALA A 128 16.56 9.52 -3.70
N CYS A 129 15.28 9.87 -3.55
CA CYS A 129 14.72 10.27 -2.26
C CYS A 129 14.83 9.13 -1.23
N VAL A 130 14.45 7.90 -1.58
CA VAL A 130 14.57 6.74 -0.68
C VAL A 130 16.02 6.47 -0.28
N LEU A 131 16.95 6.53 -1.22
CA LEU A 131 18.38 6.35 -0.96
C LEU A 131 18.92 7.46 -0.07
N ALA A 132 18.55 8.72 -0.31
CA ALA A 132 18.95 9.85 0.54
C ALA A 132 18.44 9.70 1.99
N LEU A 133 17.19 9.27 2.17
CA LEU A 133 16.58 9.05 3.48
C LEU A 133 17.19 7.84 4.22
N SER A 134 17.62 6.82 3.50
CA SER A 134 18.18 5.59 4.06
C SER A 134 19.72 5.59 4.16
N TRP A 135 20.40 6.57 3.54
CA TRP A 135 21.86 6.66 3.45
C TRP A 135 22.54 6.55 4.82
N ARG A 136 22.04 7.29 5.81
CA ARG A 136 22.61 7.34 7.17
C ARG A 136 22.49 6.02 7.93
N GLN A 137 21.55 5.17 7.55
CA GLN A 137 21.35 3.85 8.12
C GLN A 137 22.03 2.76 7.27
N ARG A 138 23.07 3.13 6.50
CA ARG A 138 23.82 2.27 5.56
C ARG A 138 22.90 1.51 4.60
N MET A 139 21.80 2.16 4.19
CA MET A 139 20.77 1.55 3.34
C MET A 139 20.23 0.24 3.92
N SER A 140 20.11 0.12 5.25
CA SER A 140 19.56 -1.08 5.86
C SER A 140 18.19 -1.41 5.24
N PRO A 141 17.84 -2.70 5.05
CA PRO A 141 16.63 -3.05 4.34
C PRO A 141 15.36 -2.47 4.97
N LEU A 142 15.30 -2.46 6.31
CA LEU A 142 14.20 -1.85 7.04
C LEU A 142 14.10 -0.35 6.71
N ALA A 143 15.21 0.40 6.80
CA ALA A 143 15.24 1.83 6.51
C ALA A 143 14.79 2.15 5.09
N MET A 144 15.24 1.37 4.10
CA MET A 144 14.82 1.52 2.71
C MET A 144 13.32 1.29 2.53
N VAL A 145 12.76 0.26 3.16
CA VAL A 145 11.31 0.00 3.12
C VAL A 145 10.51 1.12 3.81
N GLN A 146 10.96 1.63 4.97
CA GLN A 146 10.25 2.73 5.63
C GLN A 146 10.26 4.00 4.76
N ALA A 147 11.43 4.35 4.23
CA ALA A 147 11.57 5.51 3.33
C ALA A 147 10.74 5.32 2.06
N GLY A 148 10.75 4.12 1.49
CA GLY A 148 9.94 3.73 0.34
C GLY A 148 8.45 3.94 0.54
N ILE A 149 7.88 3.41 1.63
CA ILE A 149 6.48 3.58 2.00
C ILE A 149 6.14 5.08 2.16
N MET A 150 7.03 5.86 2.77
CA MET A 150 6.83 7.29 2.95
C MET A 150 6.81 8.06 1.62
N ILE A 151 7.75 7.79 0.72
CA ILE A 151 7.78 8.40 -0.63
C ILE A 151 6.57 7.95 -1.45
N ASN A 152 6.19 6.67 -1.38
CA ASN A 152 5.01 6.15 -2.05
C ASN A 152 3.74 6.91 -1.67
N LEU A 153 3.52 7.09 -0.36
CA LEU A 153 2.36 7.81 0.16
C LEU A 153 2.38 9.30 -0.19
N TRP A 154 3.56 9.92 -0.20
CA TRP A 154 3.67 11.34 -0.54
C TRP A 154 3.43 11.60 -2.02
N CYS A 155 4.06 10.82 -2.90
CA CYS A 155 3.83 10.88 -4.34
C CYS A 155 2.36 10.57 -4.67
N GLY A 156 1.79 9.51 -4.08
CA GLY A 156 0.38 9.15 -4.27
C GLY A 156 -0.58 10.24 -3.80
N ALA A 157 -0.33 10.85 -2.64
CA ALA A 157 -1.15 11.96 -2.14
C ALA A 157 -1.08 13.18 -3.05
N LEU A 158 0.09 13.49 -3.61
CA LEU A 158 0.27 14.57 -4.57
C LEU A 158 -0.42 14.26 -5.92
N THR A 159 -0.31 13.03 -6.42
CA THR A 159 -1.02 12.60 -7.64
C THR A 159 -2.53 12.72 -7.48
N LEU A 160 -3.08 12.27 -6.34
CA LEU A 160 -4.52 12.39 -6.05
C LEU A 160 -4.95 13.85 -5.84
N LEU A 161 -4.13 14.68 -5.21
CA LEU A 161 -4.41 16.11 -5.09
C LEU A 161 -4.53 16.78 -6.46
N ILE A 162 -3.59 16.50 -7.36
CA ILE A 162 -3.59 17.01 -8.74
C ILE A 162 -4.82 16.51 -9.49
N ALA A 163 -5.19 15.23 -9.31
CA ALA A 163 -6.38 14.62 -9.88
C ALA A 163 -7.69 15.26 -9.40
N ILE A 164 -7.80 15.59 -8.11
CA ILE A 164 -8.99 16.26 -7.56
C ILE A 164 -9.12 17.70 -8.06
N ILE A 165 -7.99 18.38 -8.32
CA ILE A 165 -8.02 19.73 -8.89
C ILE A 165 -8.47 19.68 -10.36
N ASN A 166 -8.16 18.59 -11.07
CA ASN A 166 -8.37 18.39 -12.50
C ASN A 166 -9.24 17.15 -12.79
N ASP A 167 -10.57 17.31 -12.81
CA ASP A 167 -11.53 16.19 -12.93
C ASP A 167 -11.25 15.22 -14.10
N ARG A 168 -10.81 15.72 -15.26
CA ARG A 168 -10.46 14.88 -16.43
C ARG A 168 -9.20 14.04 -16.21
N PHE A 169 -8.26 14.53 -15.42
CA PHE A 169 -7.01 13.85 -15.11
C PHE A 169 -7.21 12.69 -14.12
N LEU A 170 -8.23 12.77 -13.26
CA LEU A 170 -8.57 11.70 -12.32
C LEU A 170 -8.86 10.37 -13.02
N LEU A 171 -9.66 10.37 -14.09
CA LEU A 171 -9.94 9.14 -14.85
C LEU A 171 -8.67 8.57 -15.49
N GLN A 172 -7.80 9.43 -16.03
CA GLN A 172 -6.52 8.99 -16.59
C GLN A 172 -5.61 8.37 -15.52
N VAL A 173 -5.52 8.96 -14.34
CA VAL A 173 -4.76 8.40 -13.21
C VAL A 173 -5.32 7.04 -12.77
N LEU A 174 -6.65 6.91 -12.66
CA LEU A 174 -7.28 5.65 -12.26
C LEU A 174 -7.07 4.55 -13.30
N MET A 175 -7.23 4.86 -14.59
CA MET A 175 -7.00 3.90 -15.67
C MET A 175 -5.54 3.50 -15.79
N TRP A 176 -4.60 4.45 -15.71
CA TRP A 176 -3.18 4.15 -15.81
C TRP A 176 -2.63 3.45 -14.56
N GLY A 177 -3.13 3.82 -13.37
CA GLY A 177 -2.81 3.17 -12.11
C GLY A 177 -3.36 1.75 -11.99
N GLY A 178 -4.38 1.39 -12.77
CA GLY A 178 -4.91 0.04 -12.87
C GLY A 178 -4.20 -0.86 -13.90
N GLY A 179 -3.40 -0.29 -14.79
CA GLY A 179 -2.68 -0.99 -15.86
C GLY A 179 -3.58 -1.56 -16.97
N SER A 180 -3.18 -1.39 -18.23
CA SER A 180 -3.91 -1.90 -19.40
C SER A 180 -2.98 -2.56 -20.40
N LEU A 181 -3.26 -3.82 -20.73
CA LEU A 181 -2.58 -4.59 -21.79
C LEU A 181 -3.18 -4.36 -23.18
N ALA A 182 -4.21 -3.52 -23.29
CA ALA A 182 -4.66 -2.99 -24.58
C ALA A 182 -3.65 -1.95 -25.08
N VAL A 183 -2.51 -2.44 -25.56
CA VAL A 183 -1.42 -1.61 -26.09
C VAL A 183 -1.77 -1.18 -27.51
N GLU A 184 -1.62 0.12 -27.79
CA GLU A 184 -1.96 0.72 -29.10
C GLU A 184 -0.96 0.37 -30.21
N ASP A 185 0.31 0.12 -29.85
CA ASP A 185 1.40 -0.16 -30.80
C ASP A 185 2.22 -1.39 -30.36
N GLY A 186 2.17 -2.46 -31.16
CA GLY A 186 2.93 -3.68 -30.92
C GLY A 186 4.45 -3.53 -31.03
N GLN A 187 4.95 -2.46 -31.68
CA GLN A 187 6.38 -2.17 -31.73
C GLN A 187 6.97 -1.85 -30.36
N ILE A 188 6.15 -1.39 -29.40
CA ILE A 188 6.60 -1.14 -28.02
C ILE A 188 7.21 -2.41 -27.41
N LEU A 189 6.58 -3.57 -27.62
CA LEU A 189 7.08 -4.85 -27.14
C LEU A 189 8.45 -5.19 -27.76
N LEU A 190 8.52 -5.11 -29.09
CA LEU A 190 9.73 -5.47 -29.85
C LEU A 190 10.92 -4.56 -29.50
N ARG A 191 10.70 -3.25 -29.35
CA ARG A 191 11.73 -2.27 -28.95
C ARG A 191 12.23 -2.52 -27.52
N MET A 192 11.40 -3.09 -26.65
CA MET A 192 11.72 -3.30 -25.23
C MET A 192 12.44 -4.64 -24.96
N LEU A 193 12.20 -5.66 -25.76
CA LEU A 193 12.83 -6.99 -25.64
C LEU A 193 14.37 -6.97 -25.54
N PRO A 194 15.14 -6.26 -26.39
CA PRO A 194 16.60 -6.27 -26.29
C PRO A 194 17.08 -5.66 -24.96
N TRP A 195 16.43 -4.61 -24.47
CA TRP A 195 16.76 -4.00 -23.19
C TRP A 195 16.43 -4.89 -21.99
N LEU A 196 15.31 -5.61 -22.05
CA LEU A 196 14.97 -6.62 -21.04
C LEU A 196 15.95 -7.80 -21.08
N ALA A 197 16.41 -8.23 -22.25
CA ALA A 197 17.44 -9.25 -22.37
C ALA A 197 18.75 -8.81 -21.69
N VAL A 198 19.19 -7.56 -21.90
CA VAL A 198 20.34 -6.97 -21.17
C VAL A 198 20.10 -7.00 -19.66
N CYS A 199 18.89 -6.66 -19.19
CA CYS A 199 18.57 -6.72 -17.77
C CYS A 199 18.63 -8.16 -17.20
N VAL A 200 18.14 -9.15 -17.96
CA VAL A 200 18.23 -10.57 -17.57
C VAL A 200 19.69 -11.01 -17.51
N VAL A 201 20.53 -10.61 -18.46
CA VAL A 201 21.98 -10.87 -18.40
C VAL A 201 22.60 -10.25 -17.14
N GLY A 202 22.27 -9.00 -16.82
CA GLY A 202 22.68 -8.35 -15.57
C GLY A 202 22.23 -9.11 -14.31
N LEU A 203 21.01 -9.65 -14.33
CA LEU A 203 20.47 -10.48 -13.25
C LEU A 203 21.27 -11.76 -13.06
N LEU A 204 21.69 -12.40 -14.17
CA LEU A 204 22.51 -13.62 -14.13
C LEU A 204 23.86 -13.38 -13.46
N PHE A 205 24.49 -12.21 -13.69
CA PHE A 205 25.72 -11.82 -12.99
C PHE A 205 25.50 -11.55 -11.49
N LEU A 206 24.32 -11.07 -11.11
CA LEU A 206 23.96 -10.81 -9.72
C LEU A 206 23.53 -12.05 -8.93
N LEU A 207 23.34 -13.22 -9.54
CA LEU A 207 22.84 -14.42 -8.83
C LEU A 207 23.69 -14.81 -7.62
N ARG A 208 25.02 -14.86 -7.78
CA ARG A 208 25.95 -15.22 -6.69
C ARG A 208 26.00 -14.10 -5.62
N PRO A 209 26.18 -12.81 -5.96
CA PRO A 209 26.06 -11.72 -5.00
C PRO A 209 24.75 -11.72 -4.19
N LEU A 210 23.62 -12.03 -4.84
CA LEU A 210 22.30 -12.10 -4.19
C LEU A 210 22.17 -13.28 -3.22
N GLU A 211 22.91 -14.38 -3.43
CA GLU A 211 22.98 -15.49 -2.49
C GLU A 211 23.73 -15.09 -1.21
N LEU A 212 24.80 -14.31 -1.34
CA LEU A 212 25.53 -13.76 -0.18
C LEU A 212 24.62 -12.88 0.67
N LEU A 213 23.71 -12.12 0.05
CA LEU A 213 22.73 -11.31 0.78
C LEU A 213 21.74 -12.11 1.64
N GLN A 214 21.78 -13.45 1.67
CA GLN A 214 21.00 -14.24 2.63
C GLN A 214 21.70 -14.40 3.98
N LEU A 215 23.02 -14.19 4.03
CA LEU A 215 23.83 -14.28 5.26
C LEU A 215 23.77 -12.98 6.07
N PRO A 216 24.06 -12.98 7.38
CA PRO A 216 24.19 -11.74 8.17
C PRO A 216 25.16 -10.76 7.49
N GLU A 217 24.87 -9.45 7.53
CA GLU A 217 25.67 -8.45 6.80
C GLU A 217 27.16 -8.46 7.20
N THR A 218 27.46 -8.78 8.45
CA THR A 218 28.83 -8.95 8.97
C THR A 218 29.58 -10.04 8.23
N VAL A 219 28.94 -11.19 8.00
CA VAL A 219 29.50 -12.33 7.25
C VAL A 219 29.73 -11.97 5.79
N VAL A 220 28.80 -11.22 5.18
CA VAL A 220 28.97 -10.76 3.79
C VAL A 220 30.17 -9.83 3.67
N SER A 221 30.34 -8.90 4.62
CA SER A 221 31.49 -7.99 4.62
C SER A 221 32.82 -8.70 4.89
N SER A 222 32.85 -9.74 5.73
CA SER A 222 34.07 -10.53 5.96
C SER A 222 34.47 -11.38 4.75
N LEU A 223 33.52 -11.71 3.87
CA LEU A 223 33.79 -12.37 2.58
C LEU A 223 34.28 -11.39 1.48
N GLY A 224 34.55 -10.12 1.82
CA GLY A 224 35.06 -9.10 0.90
C GLY A 224 33.99 -8.47 -0.01
N ALA A 225 32.73 -8.85 0.13
CA ALA A 225 31.62 -8.30 -0.65
C ALA A 225 30.95 -7.13 0.10
N SER A 226 30.46 -6.12 -0.63
CA SER A 226 29.77 -4.98 -0.02
C SER A 226 28.25 -5.13 -0.13
N PRO A 227 27.51 -5.37 0.97
CA PRO A 227 26.06 -5.55 0.93
C PRO A 227 25.32 -4.39 0.27
N VAL A 228 25.80 -3.17 0.50
CA VAL A 228 25.23 -1.93 -0.04
C VAL A 228 25.31 -1.90 -1.57
N ARG A 229 26.46 -2.24 -2.18
CA ARG A 229 26.60 -2.20 -3.64
C ARG A 229 25.76 -3.28 -4.32
N ILE A 230 25.73 -4.48 -3.74
CA ILE A 230 24.90 -5.58 -4.26
C ILE A 230 23.42 -5.19 -4.20
N ARG A 231 22.97 -4.63 -3.06
CA ARG A 231 21.60 -4.16 -2.88
C ARG A 231 21.26 -3.03 -3.85
N ALA A 232 22.13 -2.04 -4.00
CA ALA A 232 21.94 -0.93 -4.93
C ALA A 232 21.85 -1.43 -6.38
N ALA A 233 22.73 -2.33 -6.80
CA ALA A 233 22.69 -2.93 -8.14
C ALA A 233 21.40 -3.72 -8.39
N ALA A 234 20.96 -4.52 -7.41
CA ALA A 234 19.70 -5.25 -7.49
C ALA A 234 18.47 -4.32 -7.54
N VAL A 235 18.48 -3.23 -6.76
CA VAL A 235 17.41 -2.22 -6.76
C VAL A 235 17.34 -1.47 -8.08
N LEU A 236 18.49 -1.02 -8.60
CA LEU A 236 18.56 -0.34 -9.89
C LEU A 236 18.11 -1.24 -11.04
N LEU A 237 18.52 -2.52 -11.02
CA LEU A 237 18.11 -3.47 -12.06
C LEU A 237 16.60 -3.76 -12.02
N ALA A 238 16.01 -3.91 -10.83
CA ALA A 238 14.56 -4.07 -10.72
C ALA A 238 13.81 -2.81 -11.15
N LEU A 239 14.36 -1.62 -10.85
CA LEU A 239 13.82 -0.33 -11.29
C LEU A 239 13.79 -0.28 -12.82
N THR A 240 14.92 -0.52 -13.50
CA THR A 240 14.96 -0.44 -14.97
C THR A 240 13.99 -1.42 -15.61
N MET A 241 13.93 -2.66 -15.11
CA MET A 241 12.97 -3.66 -15.58
C MET A 241 11.51 -3.23 -15.33
N SER A 242 11.21 -2.65 -14.17
CA SER A 242 9.88 -2.14 -13.81
C SER A 242 9.47 -0.95 -14.69
N ALA A 243 10.37 0.01 -14.92
CA ALA A 243 10.13 1.20 -15.74
C ALA A 243 9.67 0.85 -17.15
N PHE A 244 10.33 -0.15 -17.76
CA PHE A 244 9.99 -0.65 -19.09
C PHE A 244 8.54 -1.16 -19.14
N ILE A 245 8.14 -1.98 -18.17
CA ILE A 245 6.76 -2.50 -18.11
C ILE A 245 5.74 -1.39 -17.79
N ILE A 246 6.05 -0.52 -16.83
CA ILE A 246 5.17 0.59 -16.43
C ILE A 246 4.95 1.57 -17.59
N ASN A 247 5.98 1.85 -18.38
CA ASN A 247 5.85 2.69 -19.55
C ASN A 247 4.90 2.09 -20.60
N ALA A 248 5.00 0.77 -20.82
CA ALA A 248 4.21 0.08 -21.84
C ALA A 248 2.74 -0.16 -21.42
N VAL A 249 2.53 -0.57 -20.17
CA VAL A 249 1.26 -1.16 -19.72
C VAL A 249 0.64 -0.40 -18.53
N GLY A 250 1.38 0.55 -17.93
CA GLY A 250 0.98 1.17 -16.67
C GLY A 250 1.27 0.27 -15.47
N VAL A 251 0.63 0.58 -14.33
CA VAL A 251 0.96 -0.07 -13.06
C VAL A 251 0.22 -1.40 -12.93
N ILE A 252 0.95 -2.51 -12.85
CA ILE A 252 0.42 -3.84 -12.54
C ILE A 252 0.97 -4.29 -11.18
N GLY A 253 0.10 -4.38 -10.19
CA GLY A 253 0.43 -4.80 -8.83
C GLY A 253 0.32 -6.31 -8.61
N PHE A 254 0.73 -6.77 -7.41
CA PHE A 254 0.59 -8.13 -6.88
C PHE A 254 1.41 -9.23 -7.55
N LEU A 255 1.78 -9.08 -8.82
CA LEU A 255 2.49 -10.12 -9.55
C LEU A 255 3.90 -10.37 -9.00
N GLY A 256 4.59 -9.29 -8.61
CA GLY A 256 5.89 -9.34 -7.94
C GLY A 256 5.85 -10.01 -6.56
N LEU A 257 4.68 -10.06 -5.92
CA LEU A 257 4.47 -10.81 -4.69
C LEU A 257 4.07 -12.26 -5.01
N ALA A 258 3.07 -12.48 -5.84
CA ALA A 258 2.48 -13.80 -6.11
C ALA A 258 3.47 -14.79 -6.77
N ALA A 259 4.12 -14.38 -7.86
CA ALA A 259 4.96 -15.28 -8.66
C ALA A 259 6.14 -15.90 -7.89
N PRO A 260 6.99 -15.14 -7.16
CA PRO A 260 8.08 -15.73 -6.41
C PRO A 260 7.61 -16.56 -5.20
N HIS A 261 6.46 -16.24 -4.61
CA HIS A 261 5.88 -17.06 -3.56
C HIS A 261 5.39 -18.40 -4.09
N LEU A 262 4.69 -18.41 -5.22
CA LEU A 262 4.28 -19.64 -5.90
C LEU A 262 5.47 -20.48 -6.34
N ALA A 263 6.53 -19.86 -6.87
CA ALA A 263 7.76 -20.57 -7.23
C ALA A 263 8.36 -21.27 -6.00
N ARG A 264 8.49 -20.56 -4.87
CA ARG A 264 9.00 -21.14 -3.59
C ARG A 264 8.09 -22.22 -3.04
N PHE A 265 6.78 -22.02 -3.10
CA PHE A 265 5.78 -22.98 -2.66
C PHE A 265 5.83 -24.27 -3.50
N GLY A 266 5.99 -24.12 -4.82
CA GLY A 266 6.22 -25.21 -5.75
C GLY A 266 7.55 -25.96 -5.58
N GLY A 267 8.43 -25.50 -4.69
CA GLY A 267 9.69 -26.17 -4.39
C GLY A 267 10.92 -25.62 -5.12
N ALA A 268 10.83 -24.46 -5.80
CA ALA A 268 12.02 -23.76 -6.29
C ALA A 268 12.85 -23.25 -5.09
N ARG A 269 14.12 -23.63 -5.03
CA ARG A 269 15.03 -23.26 -3.91
C ARG A 269 16.28 -22.53 -4.39
N THR A 270 16.87 -22.96 -5.50
CA THR A 270 18.10 -22.35 -6.02
C THR A 270 17.80 -21.03 -6.73
N SER A 271 18.78 -20.13 -6.82
CA SER A 271 18.61 -18.83 -7.49
C SER A 271 18.23 -18.98 -8.96
N ARG A 272 18.86 -19.93 -9.66
CA ARG A 272 18.53 -20.25 -11.06
C ARG A 272 17.10 -20.78 -11.20
N GLN A 273 16.68 -21.70 -10.32
CA GLN A 273 15.30 -22.18 -10.30
C GLN A 273 14.33 -21.04 -10.04
N MET A 274 14.64 -20.17 -9.08
CA MET A 274 13.79 -19.04 -8.75
C MET A 274 13.63 -18.08 -9.93
N VAL A 275 14.70 -17.75 -10.66
CA VAL A 275 14.61 -16.92 -11.87
C VAL A 275 13.66 -17.57 -12.88
N LEU A 276 13.91 -18.82 -13.26
CA LEU A 276 13.12 -19.50 -14.29
C LEU A 276 11.65 -19.68 -13.89
N HIS A 277 11.40 -20.22 -12.70
CA HIS A 277 10.04 -20.53 -12.25
C HIS A 277 9.25 -19.25 -11.96
N THR A 278 9.88 -18.23 -11.39
CA THR A 278 9.19 -16.95 -11.14
C THR A 278 8.82 -16.27 -12.45
N ALA A 279 9.71 -16.31 -13.46
CA ALA A 279 9.41 -15.78 -14.78
C ALA A 279 8.23 -16.52 -15.44
N LEU A 280 8.26 -17.86 -15.46
CA LEU A 280 7.21 -18.68 -16.08
C LEU A 280 5.86 -18.58 -15.37
N ILE A 281 5.87 -18.53 -14.03
CA ILE A 281 4.66 -18.35 -13.22
C ILE A 281 4.12 -16.94 -13.39
N GLY A 282 4.98 -15.91 -13.37
CA GLY A 282 4.58 -14.52 -13.59
C GLY A 282 3.94 -14.32 -14.97
N ALA A 283 4.58 -14.86 -16.02
CA ALA A 283 4.05 -14.87 -17.39
C ALA A 283 2.69 -15.57 -17.44
N GLY A 284 2.59 -16.79 -16.91
CA GLY A 284 1.35 -17.57 -16.91
C GLY A 284 0.22 -16.92 -16.13
N LEU A 285 0.51 -16.31 -14.96
CA LEU A 285 -0.47 -15.60 -14.16
C LEU A 285 -1.03 -14.37 -14.88
N LEU A 286 -0.16 -13.51 -15.41
CA LEU A 286 -0.60 -12.29 -16.09
C LEU A 286 -1.34 -12.63 -17.39
N TRP A 287 -0.84 -13.62 -18.14
CA TRP A 287 -1.47 -14.09 -19.36
C TRP A 287 -2.86 -14.68 -19.11
N LEU A 288 -3.00 -15.58 -18.13
CA LEU A 288 -4.30 -16.12 -17.73
C LEU A 288 -5.26 -15.02 -17.29
N THR A 289 -4.77 -14.07 -16.48
CA THR A 289 -5.59 -12.95 -16.01
C THR A 289 -6.06 -12.11 -17.19
N ASP A 290 -5.18 -11.72 -18.12
CA ASP A 290 -5.53 -10.93 -19.30
C ASP A 290 -6.53 -11.63 -20.22
N LEU A 291 -6.41 -12.94 -20.42
CA LEU A 291 -7.36 -13.73 -21.21
C LEU A 291 -8.76 -13.77 -20.57
N CYS A 292 -8.84 -13.82 -19.24
CA CYS A 292 -10.09 -13.67 -18.51
C CYS A 292 -10.64 -12.24 -18.63
N VAL A 293 -9.79 -11.22 -18.47
CA VAL A 293 -10.16 -9.80 -18.60
C VAL A 293 -10.75 -9.53 -19.99
N SER A 294 -10.03 -9.94 -21.03
CA SER A 294 -10.41 -9.72 -22.43
C SER A 294 -11.79 -10.27 -22.73
N ARG A 295 -12.12 -11.47 -22.24
CA ARG A 295 -13.45 -12.09 -22.39
C ARG A 295 -14.54 -11.30 -21.70
N VAL A 296 -14.35 -11.00 -20.42
CA VAL A 296 -15.35 -10.28 -19.65
C VAL A 296 -15.57 -8.89 -20.23
N SER A 297 -14.52 -8.20 -20.64
CA SER A 297 -14.63 -6.90 -21.31
C SER A 297 -15.37 -6.96 -22.64
N LEU A 298 -15.13 -8.00 -23.45
CA LEU A 298 -15.85 -8.18 -24.72
C LEU A 298 -17.34 -8.50 -24.52
N GLU A 299 -17.69 -9.28 -23.50
CA GLU A 299 -19.08 -9.67 -23.23
C GLU A 299 -19.89 -8.59 -22.51
N SER A 300 -19.26 -7.85 -21.60
CA SER A 300 -19.95 -6.83 -20.77
C SER A 300 -19.84 -5.41 -21.33
N GLY A 301 -18.95 -5.16 -22.29
CA GLY A 301 -18.60 -3.83 -22.76
C GLY A 301 -17.86 -2.96 -21.72
N GLN A 302 -17.49 -3.53 -20.57
CA GLN A 302 -16.84 -2.80 -19.48
C GLN A 302 -15.31 -2.77 -19.64
N LEU A 303 -14.75 -1.60 -19.35
CA LEU A 303 -13.30 -1.41 -19.33
C LEU A 303 -12.75 -1.92 -18.00
N LEU A 304 -12.02 -3.02 -18.06
CA LEU A 304 -11.44 -3.68 -16.90
C LEU A 304 -9.91 -3.59 -16.97
N PRO A 305 -9.26 -2.74 -16.15
CA PRO A 305 -7.82 -2.71 -16.07
C PRO A 305 -7.29 -4.04 -15.53
N VAL A 306 -6.30 -4.61 -16.22
CA VAL A 306 -5.77 -5.94 -15.91
C VAL A 306 -5.11 -5.96 -14.54
N GLY A 307 -4.41 -4.89 -14.14
CA GLY A 307 -3.73 -4.80 -12.85
C GLY A 307 -4.68 -4.75 -11.64
N MET A 308 -5.93 -4.30 -11.82
CA MET A 308 -6.96 -4.44 -10.78
C MET A 308 -7.40 -5.90 -10.66
N LEU A 309 -7.56 -6.62 -11.78
CA LEU A 309 -7.94 -8.03 -11.76
C LEU A 309 -6.80 -8.94 -11.27
N THR A 310 -5.53 -8.61 -11.51
CA THR A 310 -4.41 -9.36 -10.90
C THR A 310 -4.39 -9.24 -9.38
N ALA A 311 -4.81 -8.11 -8.82
CA ALA A 311 -4.97 -7.96 -7.37
C ALA A 311 -6.15 -8.79 -6.84
N LEU A 312 -7.25 -8.86 -7.58
CA LEU A 312 -8.44 -9.65 -7.23
C LEU A 312 -8.15 -11.16 -7.22
N THR A 313 -7.31 -11.66 -8.13
CA THR A 313 -6.86 -13.06 -8.15
C THR A 313 -5.67 -13.32 -7.21
N GLY A 314 -4.76 -12.35 -7.07
CA GLY A 314 -3.57 -12.44 -6.23
C GLY A 314 -3.86 -12.39 -4.72
N GLY A 315 -4.90 -11.66 -4.29
CA GLY A 315 -5.32 -11.57 -2.89
C GLY A 315 -5.65 -12.94 -2.27
N PRO A 316 -6.63 -13.70 -2.81
CA PRO A 316 -6.98 -15.03 -2.31
C PRO A 316 -5.80 -15.99 -2.32
N LEU A 317 -4.97 -15.92 -3.37
CA LEU A 317 -3.78 -16.73 -3.50
C LEU A 317 -2.78 -16.44 -2.36
N LEU A 318 -2.48 -15.17 -2.06
CA LEU A 318 -1.59 -14.80 -0.97
C LEU A 318 -2.14 -15.21 0.39
N MET A 319 -3.45 -15.09 0.62
CA MET A 319 -4.11 -15.57 1.84
C MET A 319 -3.94 -17.08 2.00
N LEU A 320 -4.08 -17.85 0.92
CA LEU A 320 -3.88 -19.29 0.92
C LEU A 320 -2.42 -19.65 1.19
N LEU A 321 -1.47 -18.99 0.53
CA LEU A 321 -0.04 -19.21 0.71
C LEU A 321 0.46 -18.80 2.11
N ALA A 322 -0.14 -17.77 2.71
CA ALA A 322 0.16 -17.31 4.06
C ALA A 322 -0.05 -18.40 5.12
N ARG A 323 -1.01 -19.32 4.88
CA ARG A 323 -1.28 -20.47 5.77
C ARG A 323 -0.08 -21.41 5.87
N PHE A 324 0.71 -21.50 4.80
CA PHE A 324 1.84 -22.40 4.66
C PHE A 324 3.20 -21.71 4.84
N ALA A 325 3.24 -20.39 4.92
CA ALA A 325 4.47 -19.64 5.14
C ALA A 325 5.11 -19.99 6.50
N ARG A 326 6.41 -20.32 6.44
CA ARG A 326 7.25 -20.55 7.64
C ARG A 326 7.59 -19.22 8.30
N GLN A 327 7.62 -19.25 9.63
CA GLN A 327 8.05 -18.12 10.45
C GLN A 327 9.55 -17.90 10.25
N GLN A 328 9.93 -16.70 9.81
CA GLN A 328 11.26 -16.17 10.08
C GLN A 328 11.11 -15.22 11.26
N SER A 329 11.68 -15.59 12.40
CA SER A 329 11.93 -14.63 13.47
C SER A 329 12.88 -13.58 12.91
N ILE A 330 12.41 -12.34 12.81
CA ILE A 330 13.34 -11.23 12.69
C ILE A 330 14.00 -11.15 14.05
N ASP A 331 15.28 -11.50 14.14
CA ASP A 331 16.09 -11.33 15.36
C ASP A 331 16.23 -9.84 15.64
N LEU A 332 15.18 -9.25 16.22
CA LEU A 332 15.23 -7.95 16.83
C LEU A 332 15.87 -8.17 18.19
N ALA A 333 17.09 -7.64 18.38
CA ALA A 333 17.68 -7.53 19.71
C ALA A 333 16.63 -6.90 20.65
N PRO A 334 16.33 -7.51 21.82
CA PRO A 334 15.37 -6.94 22.74
C PRO A 334 15.81 -5.52 23.09
N PRO A 335 14.90 -4.52 23.06
CA PRO A 335 15.26 -3.18 23.50
C PRO A 335 15.72 -3.27 24.96
N LEU A 336 16.92 -2.77 25.24
CA LEU A 336 17.46 -2.68 26.59
C LEU A 336 16.41 -2.04 27.51
N PRO A 337 16.23 -2.51 28.76
CA PRO A 337 15.36 -1.85 29.73
C PRO A 337 15.89 -0.44 29.97
N VAL A 338 15.10 0.56 29.58
CA VAL A 338 15.53 1.96 29.68
C VAL A 338 14.90 2.59 30.92
N SER A 339 15.73 3.23 31.74
CA SER A 339 15.29 4.01 32.89
C SER A 339 14.33 5.15 32.46
N GLN A 340 13.25 5.31 33.23
CA GLN A 340 12.30 6.40 33.05
C GLN A 340 12.95 7.70 33.55
N THR A 341 12.98 8.73 32.71
CA THR A 341 13.54 10.04 33.07
C THR A 341 12.44 11.09 33.09
N SER A 342 12.53 12.11 33.97
CA SER A 342 11.49 13.15 34.16
C SER A 342 11.20 13.99 32.91
N HIS A 343 12.12 14.00 31.92
CA HIS A 343 11.93 14.66 30.63
C HIS A 343 10.75 14.10 29.80
N GLN A 344 10.26 12.88 30.11
CA GLN A 344 9.24 12.21 29.31
C GLN A 344 7.84 12.82 29.46
N GLN A 345 7.48 13.34 30.64
CA GLN A 345 6.18 13.99 30.85
C GLN A 345 6.07 15.33 30.11
N ARG A 346 7.20 16.04 29.95
CA ARG A 346 7.24 17.32 29.21
C ARG A 346 6.77 17.17 27.76
N PHE A 347 7.07 16.03 27.12
CA PHE A 347 6.66 15.79 25.73
C PHE A 347 5.16 15.58 25.56
N ILE A 348 4.48 14.95 26.54
CA ILE A 348 3.02 14.83 26.51
C ILE A 348 2.38 16.21 26.60
N TRP A 349 2.82 17.04 27.55
CA TRP A 349 2.32 18.39 27.71
C TRP A 349 2.59 19.28 26.48
N LEU A 350 3.77 19.13 25.86
CA LEU A 350 4.07 19.81 24.60
C LEU A 350 3.11 19.37 23.48
N SER A 351 2.89 18.07 23.30
CA SER A 351 1.94 17.56 22.30
C SER A 351 0.50 18.02 22.58
N ALA A 352 0.09 18.06 23.86
CA ALA A 352 -1.20 18.58 24.27
C ALA A 352 -1.34 20.09 23.98
N GLY A 353 -0.28 20.88 24.23
CA GLY A 353 -0.25 22.30 23.91
C GLY A 353 -0.37 22.58 22.41
N ILE A 354 0.33 21.80 21.57
CA ILE A 354 0.23 21.88 20.10
C ILE A 354 -1.21 21.57 19.64
N LEU A 355 -1.83 20.52 20.21
CA LEU A 355 -3.21 20.18 19.89
C LEU A 355 -4.18 21.29 20.31
N ALA A 356 -4.04 21.84 21.52
CA ALA A 356 -4.88 22.92 22.02
C ALA A 356 -4.78 24.17 21.13
N ALA A 357 -3.56 24.57 20.74
CA ALA A 357 -3.36 25.67 19.81
C ALA A 357 -3.99 25.38 18.44
N GLY A 358 -3.82 24.15 17.91
CA GLY A 358 -4.43 23.73 16.66
C GLY A 358 -5.96 23.77 16.69
N ILE A 359 -6.58 23.39 17.81
CA ILE A 359 -8.04 23.48 18.02
C ILE A 359 -8.52 24.92 17.94
N VAL A 360 -7.83 25.85 18.64
CA VAL A 360 -8.19 27.27 18.62
C VAL A 360 -8.08 27.85 17.21
N VAL A 361 -6.98 27.57 16.50
CA VAL A 361 -6.81 28.01 15.10
C VAL A 361 -7.89 27.41 14.20
N SER A 362 -8.18 26.12 14.35
CA SER A 362 -9.15 25.40 13.52
C SER A 362 -10.59 25.91 13.65
N LEU A 363 -10.96 26.35 14.86
CA LEU A 363 -12.29 26.91 15.17
C LEU A 363 -12.39 28.39 14.84
N CYS A 364 -11.36 29.18 15.16
CA CYS A 364 -11.46 30.63 15.15
C CYS A 364 -10.85 31.29 13.90
N PHE A 365 -9.88 30.67 13.22
CA PHE A 365 -9.19 31.30 12.09
C PHE A 365 -9.54 30.61 10.77
N GLY A 366 -9.83 31.38 9.72
CA GLY A 366 -10.11 30.80 8.40
C GLY A 366 -10.34 31.83 7.31
N HIS A 367 -10.59 31.33 6.10
CA HIS A 367 -10.89 32.15 4.93
C HIS A 367 -12.39 32.51 4.92
N GLY A 368 -12.69 33.81 4.99
CA GLY A 368 -14.04 34.34 4.75
C GLY A 368 -14.38 34.45 3.27
N LEU A 369 -15.47 35.12 2.93
CA LEU A 369 -15.82 35.38 1.52
C LEU A 369 -14.81 36.31 0.82
N GLN A 370 -14.16 37.23 1.55
CA GLN A 370 -13.29 38.25 0.97
C GLN A 370 -11.83 38.20 1.47
N HIS A 371 -11.60 37.82 2.74
CA HIS A 371 -10.24 37.76 3.30
C HIS A 371 -10.12 36.76 4.46
N TRP A 372 -8.88 36.41 4.79
CA TRP A 372 -8.54 35.71 6.02
C TRP A 372 -8.85 36.59 7.23
N HIS A 373 -9.53 36.03 8.23
CA HIS A 373 -9.81 36.74 9.47
C HIS A 373 -10.00 35.76 10.64
N TRP A 374 -9.95 36.32 11.85
CA TRP A 374 -10.37 35.63 13.06
C TRP A 374 -11.87 35.86 13.23
N ALA A 375 -12.63 34.79 13.44
CA ALA A 375 -14.07 34.84 13.60
C ALA A 375 -14.44 35.66 14.84
N GLU A 376 -15.31 36.65 14.65
CA GLU A 376 -15.88 37.42 15.75
C GLU A 376 -16.86 36.55 16.56
N ARG A 377 -17.19 36.96 17.80
CA ARG A 377 -18.03 36.16 18.70
C ARG A 377 -19.39 35.79 18.08
N GLY A 378 -20.00 36.71 17.32
CA GLY A 378 -21.27 36.48 16.63
C GLY A 378 -21.15 35.48 15.47
N GLU A 379 -20.08 35.57 14.68
CA GLU A 379 -19.82 34.65 13.57
C GLU A 379 -19.44 33.25 14.06
N LEU A 380 -18.68 33.17 15.15
CA LEU A 380 -18.26 31.90 15.74
C LEU A 380 -19.46 31.02 16.11
N ALA A 381 -20.55 31.61 16.61
CA ALA A 381 -21.78 30.89 16.93
C ALA A 381 -22.39 30.20 15.70
N ASN A 382 -22.31 30.84 14.53
CA ASN A 382 -22.81 30.29 13.26
C ASN A 382 -21.83 29.27 12.64
N LEU A 383 -20.53 29.44 12.87
CA LEU A 383 -19.49 28.56 12.33
C LEU A 383 -19.31 27.28 13.16
N LEU A 384 -19.58 27.32 14.48
CA LEU A 384 -19.38 26.19 15.38
C LEU A 384 -20.14 24.93 14.96
N PRO A 385 -21.45 24.97 14.59
CA PRO A 385 -22.17 23.79 14.10
C PRO A 385 -21.54 23.13 12.87
N LEU A 386 -20.79 23.89 12.05
CA LEU A 386 -20.14 23.39 10.85
C LEU A 386 -18.68 22.95 11.11
N ARG A 387 -17.98 23.60 12.04
CA ARG A 387 -16.55 23.36 12.34
C ARG A 387 -16.36 22.31 13.43
N LEU A 388 -17.21 22.30 14.45
CA LEU A 388 -17.04 21.45 15.63
C LEU A 388 -17.16 19.95 15.31
N PRO A 389 -18.18 19.46 14.56
CA PRO A 389 -18.26 18.04 14.21
C PRO A 389 -17.04 17.54 13.45
N ARG A 390 -16.54 18.35 12.51
CA ARG A 390 -15.36 18.03 11.69
C ARG A 390 -14.09 18.00 12.52
N LEU A 391 -13.93 18.96 13.43
CA LEU A 391 -12.81 18.99 14.37
C LEU A 391 -12.81 17.76 15.29
N LEU A 392 -13.96 17.43 15.89
CA LEU A 392 -14.11 16.24 16.74
C LEU A 392 -13.82 14.96 15.95
N ALA A 393 -14.26 14.87 14.70
CA ALA A 393 -13.95 13.76 13.82
C ALA A 393 -12.45 13.67 13.52
N ALA A 394 -11.79 14.78 13.20
CA ALA A 394 -10.35 14.84 12.92
C ALA A 394 -9.50 14.44 14.14
N VAL A 395 -9.83 14.99 15.32
CA VAL A 395 -9.16 14.65 16.59
C VAL A 395 -9.36 13.17 16.91
N SER A 396 -10.60 12.68 16.86
CA SER A 396 -10.92 11.28 17.15
C SER A 396 -10.21 10.33 16.19
N ALA A 397 -10.29 10.57 14.88
CA ALA A 397 -9.62 9.74 13.89
C ALA A 397 -8.10 9.73 14.07
N GLY A 398 -7.48 10.89 14.34
CA GLY A 398 -6.06 10.99 14.64
C GLY A 398 -5.64 10.16 15.86
N ALA A 399 -6.39 10.28 16.96
CA ALA A 399 -6.15 9.52 18.18
C ALA A 399 -6.35 8.00 17.99
N LEU A 400 -7.46 7.61 17.35
CA LEU A 400 -7.84 6.22 17.12
C LEU A 400 -6.85 5.51 16.20
N LEU A 401 -6.48 6.11 15.06
CA LEU A 401 -5.53 5.53 14.11
C LEU A 401 -4.14 5.40 14.72
N ALA A 402 -3.66 6.43 15.43
CA ALA A 402 -2.37 6.38 16.09
C ALA A 402 -2.33 5.35 17.22
N GLY A 403 -3.40 5.26 18.01
CA GLY A 403 -3.56 4.25 19.04
C GLY A 403 -3.54 2.83 18.46
N ALA A 404 -4.36 2.58 17.44
CA ALA A 404 -4.36 1.31 16.70
C ALA A 404 -2.97 0.98 16.11
N GLY A 405 -2.27 2.00 15.60
CA GLY A 405 -0.88 1.93 15.18
C GLY A 405 0.08 1.44 16.24
N VAL A 406 0.04 2.02 17.44
CA VAL A 406 0.87 1.56 18.57
C VAL A 406 0.53 0.11 18.91
N LEU A 407 -0.76 -0.25 18.98
CA LEU A 407 -1.19 -1.62 19.27
C LEU A 407 -0.65 -2.60 18.22
N MET A 408 -0.75 -2.28 16.93
CA MET A 408 -0.23 -3.11 15.84
C MET A 408 1.28 -3.28 15.92
N GLN A 409 2.04 -2.21 16.17
CA GLN A 409 3.49 -2.28 16.28
C GLN A 409 3.95 -3.10 17.49
N ARG A 410 3.20 -3.06 18.60
CA ARG A 410 3.50 -3.82 19.81
C ARG A 410 3.15 -5.30 19.68
N VAL A 411 2.00 -5.63 19.10
CA VAL A 411 1.59 -7.03 18.87
C VAL A 411 2.52 -7.72 17.88
N SER A 412 2.90 -7.02 16.81
CA SER A 412 3.73 -7.58 15.74
C SER A 412 5.23 -7.55 16.02
N GLY A 413 5.69 -6.73 16.97
CA GLY A 413 7.11 -6.42 17.12
C GLY A 413 7.69 -5.66 15.92
N ASN A 414 6.86 -5.23 14.97
CA ASN A 414 7.29 -4.55 13.76
C ASN A 414 6.99 -3.06 13.86
N PRO A 415 8.00 -2.17 13.88
CA PRO A 415 7.78 -0.72 13.94
C PRO A 415 7.06 -0.14 12.71
N LEU A 416 6.93 -0.91 11.63
CA LEU A 416 6.20 -0.57 10.41
C LEU A 416 4.76 -1.07 10.37
N ALA A 417 4.30 -1.83 11.37
CA ALA A 417 2.93 -2.30 11.34
C ALA A 417 1.96 -1.12 11.40
N SER A 418 0.94 -1.17 10.53
CA SER A 418 -0.12 -0.18 10.39
C SER A 418 -1.47 -0.86 10.56
N PRO A 419 -2.48 -0.17 11.13
CA PRO A 419 -3.84 -0.71 11.25
C PRO A 419 -4.54 -1.03 9.92
N GLU A 420 -4.15 -0.39 8.81
CA GLU A 420 -4.71 -0.65 7.46
C GLU A 420 -4.62 -2.12 7.06
N VAL A 421 -3.56 -2.76 7.57
CA VAL A 421 -3.18 -4.12 7.27
C VAL A 421 -4.17 -5.13 7.88
N LEU A 422 -5.18 -4.70 8.63
CA LEU A 422 -6.30 -5.54 9.10
C LEU A 422 -7.40 -5.76 8.05
N GLY A 423 -7.38 -5.05 6.92
CA GLY A 423 -8.38 -5.18 5.84
C GLY A 423 -9.69 -4.43 6.08
N ILE A 424 -9.81 -3.72 7.21
CA ILE A 424 -11.04 -3.04 7.63
C ILE A 424 -11.44 -1.93 6.65
N GLY A 425 -10.46 -1.17 6.15
CA GLY A 425 -10.68 -0.08 5.20
C GLY A 425 -11.28 -0.55 3.88
N GLY A 426 -10.66 -1.56 3.25
CA GLY A 426 -11.21 -2.18 2.05
C GLY A 426 -12.59 -2.81 2.28
N GLY A 427 -12.79 -3.47 3.42
CA GLY A 427 -14.11 -3.99 3.79
C GLY A 427 -15.19 -2.91 3.86
N ALA A 428 -14.86 -1.77 4.49
CA ALA A 428 -15.75 -0.62 4.60
C ALA A 428 -16.13 -0.06 3.22
N ALA A 429 -15.14 0.06 2.33
CA ALA A 429 -15.32 0.49 0.96
C ALA A 429 -16.26 -0.45 0.19
N MET A 430 -16.02 -1.77 0.28
CA MET A 430 -16.85 -2.79 -0.36
C MET A 430 -18.27 -2.82 0.17
N GLY A 431 -18.48 -2.54 1.46
CA GLY A 431 -19.81 -2.39 2.05
C GLY A 431 -20.59 -1.24 1.40
N VAL A 432 -19.94 -0.08 1.23
CA VAL A 432 -20.53 1.07 0.52
C VAL A 432 -20.76 0.75 -0.95
N THR A 433 -19.82 0.05 -1.61
CA THR A 433 -20.00 -0.42 -2.99
C THR A 433 -21.24 -1.30 -3.12
N ALA A 434 -21.44 -2.29 -2.24
CA ALA A 434 -22.63 -3.13 -2.24
C ALA A 434 -23.91 -2.31 -2.01
N PHE A 435 -23.87 -1.32 -1.13
CA PHE A 435 -24.99 -0.42 -0.88
C PHE A 435 -25.40 0.38 -2.12
N VAL A 436 -24.44 0.94 -2.87
CA VAL A 436 -24.73 1.71 -4.08
C VAL A 436 -25.49 0.88 -5.13
N PHE A 437 -25.23 -0.43 -5.21
CA PHE A 437 -25.94 -1.30 -6.15
C PHE A 437 -27.24 -1.89 -5.61
N LEU A 438 -27.27 -2.29 -4.34
CA LEU A 438 -28.41 -3.02 -3.75
C LEU A 438 -29.49 -2.09 -3.19
N LEU A 439 -29.09 -0.93 -2.67
CA LEU A 439 -29.96 0.02 -1.97
C LEU A 439 -29.65 1.48 -2.39
N PRO A 440 -29.67 1.82 -3.69
CA PRO A 440 -29.28 3.15 -4.18
C PRO A 440 -30.15 4.30 -3.62
N ALA A 441 -31.40 4.00 -3.25
CA ALA A 441 -32.33 4.96 -2.64
C ALA A 441 -32.22 5.03 -1.11
N GLY A 442 -31.30 4.28 -0.50
CA GLY A 442 -31.10 4.33 0.95
C GLY A 442 -30.52 5.68 1.38
N GLY A 443 -31.01 6.20 2.51
CA GLY A 443 -30.44 7.42 3.10
C GLY A 443 -29.02 7.21 3.65
N SER A 444 -28.41 8.30 4.13
CA SER A 444 -27.06 8.30 4.73
C SER A 444 -26.86 7.30 5.87
N GLY A 445 -27.91 6.99 6.64
CA GLY A 445 -27.86 5.96 7.69
C GLY A 445 -27.54 4.56 7.16
N TRP A 446 -28.12 4.17 6.02
CA TRP A 446 -27.84 2.88 5.37
C TRP A 446 -26.45 2.83 4.73
N LEU A 447 -25.96 3.97 4.25
CA LEU A 447 -24.57 4.10 3.79
C LEU A 447 -23.58 3.87 4.93
N LEU A 448 -23.82 4.44 6.11
CA LEU A 448 -22.97 4.20 7.28
C LEU A 448 -23.07 2.75 7.78
N ALA A 449 -24.29 2.19 7.84
CA ALA A 449 -24.52 0.81 8.25
C ALA A 449 -23.85 -0.20 7.31
N SER A 450 -23.90 0.03 6.00
CA SER A 450 -23.24 -0.83 5.02
C SER A 450 -21.71 -0.76 5.11
N SER A 451 -21.17 0.44 5.30
CA SER A 451 -19.73 0.64 5.56
C SER A 451 -19.28 -0.11 6.82
N LEU A 452 -20.00 0.04 7.93
CA LEU A 452 -19.73 -0.69 9.18
C LEU A 452 -19.87 -2.21 9.00
N GLY A 453 -20.90 -2.66 8.30
CA GLY A 453 -21.12 -4.07 8.00
C GLY A 453 -19.97 -4.67 7.19
N GLY A 454 -19.55 -4.01 6.12
CA GLY A 454 -18.41 -4.44 5.30
C GLY A 454 -17.09 -4.47 6.08
N ALA A 455 -16.84 -3.45 6.90
CA ALA A 455 -15.69 -3.38 7.80
C ALA A 455 -15.68 -4.56 8.79
N LEU A 456 -16.83 -4.85 9.40
CA LEU A 456 -17.00 -5.95 10.37
C LEU A 456 -16.81 -7.31 9.70
N ILE A 457 -17.39 -7.53 8.52
CA ILE A 457 -17.21 -8.77 7.75
C ILE A 457 -15.73 -8.99 7.45
N SER A 458 -15.03 -7.96 6.96
CA SER A 458 -13.60 -8.05 6.66
C SER A 458 -12.77 -8.38 7.89
N LEU A 459 -13.06 -7.74 9.04
CA LEU A 459 -12.42 -8.03 10.30
C LEU A 459 -12.65 -9.49 10.74
N LEU A 460 -13.89 -9.96 10.69
CA LEU A 460 -14.25 -11.33 11.06
C LEU A 460 -13.55 -12.35 10.16
N LEU A 461 -13.46 -12.10 8.85
CA LEU A 461 -12.73 -12.95 7.91
C LEU A 461 -11.23 -13.00 8.25
N THR A 462 -10.61 -11.86 8.55
CA THR A 462 -9.20 -11.78 8.94
C THR A 462 -8.92 -12.55 10.24
N LEU A 463 -9.77 -12.39 11.26
CA LEU A 463 -9.65 -13.10 12.53
C LEU A 463 -9.94 -14.60 12.37
N TRP A 464 -10.95 -14.96 11.58
CA TRP A 464 -11.33 -16.34 11.30
C TRP A 464 -10.22 -17.11 10.58
N ASN A 465 -9.58 -16.50 9.58
CA ASN A 465 -8.44 -17.09 8.89
C ASN A 465 -7.20 -17.23 9.80
N SER A 466 -7.07 -16.36 10.79
CA SER A 466 -5.90 -16.30 11.68
C SER A 466 -6.03 -17.18 12.93
N ARG A 467 -7.23 -17.67 13.26
CA ARG A 467 -7.49 -18.48 14.47
C ARG A 467 -6.66 -19.76 14.55
N ARG A 468 -6.42 -20.43 13.40
CA ARG A 468 -5.59 -21.64 13.32
C ARG A 468 -4.10 -21.39 13.51
N SER A 469 -3.69 -20.12 13.58
CA SER A 469 -2.29 -19.70 13.71
C SER A 469 -2.02 -18.99 15.03
N ASP A 470 -2.88 -19.18 16.04
CA ASP A 470 -2.80 -18.50 17.33
C ASP A 470 -2.64 -16.97 17.19
N PHE A 471 -3.37 -16.42 16.21
CA PHE A 471 -3.35 -15.02 15.84
C PHE A 471 -1.93 -14.48 15.61
N ASN A 472 -1.06 -15.27 14.98
CA ASN A 472 0.29 -14.84 14.65
C ASN A 472 0.24 -13.50 13.89
N PRO A 473 0.90 -12.43 14.38
CA PRO A 473 0.78 -11.09 13.82
C PRO A 473 1.19 -11.01 12.35
N GLN A 474 2.26 -11.70 11.93
CA GLN A 474 2.71 -11.68 10.54
C GLN A 474 1.66 -12.27 9.59
N ARG A 475 0.97 -13.35 10.01
CA ARG A 475 -0.09 -13.99 9.23
C ARG A 475 -1.36 -13.14 9.20
N VAL A 476 -1.74 -12.56 10.33
CA VAL A 476 -2.87 -11.62 10.42
C VAL A 476 -2.62 -10.45 9.46
N LEU A 477 -1.42 -9.89 9.48
CA LEU A 477 -1.04 -8.77 8.62
C LEU A 477 -1.06 -9.16 7.14
N LEU A 478 -0.50 -10.31 6.77
CA LEU A 478 -0.52 -10.76 5.37
C LEU A 478 -1.96 -11.04 4.88
N ASN A 479 -2.79 -11.66 5.72
CA ASN A 479 -4.19 -11.94 5.40
C ASN A 479 -5.00 -10.66 5.22
N GLY A 480 -4.86 -9.70 6.13
CA GLY A 480 -5.61 -8.45 6.05
C GLY A 480 -5.09 -7.53 4.94
N LEU A 481 -3.78 -7.52 4.62
CA LEU A 481 -3.24 -6.84 3.43
C LEU A 481 -3.86 -7.39 2.14
N ALA A 482 -3.89 -8.72 2.01
CA ALA A 482 -4.43 -9.39 0.84
C ALA A 482 -5.94 -9.17 0.69
N LEU A 483 -6.68 -9.21 1.81
CA LEU A 483 -8.11 -8.90 1.83
C LEU A 483 -8.37 -7.43 1.49
N ASN A 484 -7.58 -6.49 2.04
CA ASN A 484 -7.68 -5.08 1.72
C ASN A 484 -7.51 -4.84 0.21
N ALA A 485 -6.48 -5.44 -0.39
CA ALA A 485 -6.21 -5.27 -1.80
C ALA A 485 -7.27 -5.89 -2.70
N LEU A 486 -7.81 -7.04 -2.33
CA LEU A 486 -8.96 -7.65 -3.02
C LEU A 486 -10.15 -6.69 -3.02
N CYS A 487 -10.49 -6.14 -1.85
CA CYS A 487 -11.57 -5.18 -1.73
C CYS A 487 -11.30 -3.90 -2.53
N GLN A 488 -10.10 -3.33 -2.43
CA GLN A 488 -9.72 -2.11 -3.14
C GLN A 488 -9.73 -2.29 -4.66
N ALA A 489 -9.31 -3.45 -5.17
CA ALA A 489 -9.42 -3.78 -6.58
C ALA A 489 -10.87 -3.79 -7.06
N ALA A 490 -11.76 -4.45 -6.32
CA ALA A 490 -13.17 -4.50 -6.65
C ALA A 490 -13.85 -3.11 -6.59
N VAL A 491 -13.56 -2.31 -5.56
CA VAL A 491 -14.00 -0.91 -5.44
C VAL A 491 -13.53 -0.10 -6.65
N SER A 492 -12.26 -0.23 -7.04
CA SER A 492 -11.66 0.55 -8.13
C SER A 492 -12.28 0.20 -9.49
N ILE A 493 -12.59 -1.09 -9.74
CA ILE A 493 -13.29 -1.53 -10.95
C ILE A 493 -14.69 -0.89 -11.04
N VAL A 494 -15.41 -0.84 -9.91
CA VAL A 494 -16.73 -0.20 -9.85
C VAL A 494 -16.61 1.30 -10.10
N MET A 495 -15.63 1.97 -9.49
CA MET A 495 -15.43 3.42 -9.68
C MET A 495 -15.14 3.79 -11.14
N LEU A 496 -14.46 2.94 -11.89
CA LEU A 496 -14.17 3.18 -13.30
C LEU A 496 -15.38 3.04 -14.21
N ASN A 497 -16.30 2.13 -13.88
CA ASN A 497 -17.44 1.80 -14.74
C ASN A 497 -18.76 2.43 -14.27
N ASN A 498 -18.78 3.08 -13.10
CA ASN A 498 -19.98 3.70 -12.54
C ASN A 498 -19.69 5.08 -11.93
N LEU A 499 -20.17 6.13 -12.59
CA LEU A 499 -19.99 7.53 -12.17
C LEU A 499 -20.70 7.87 -10.84
N ALA A 500 -21.86 7.28 -10.58
CA ALA A 500 -22.58 7.52 -9.32
C ALA A 500 -21.82 6.88 -8.14
N ALA A 501 -21.30 5.67 -8.34
CA ALA A 501 -20.47 5.00 -7.34
C ALA A 501 -19.16 5.75 -7.10
N SER A 502 -18.50 6.26 -8.16
CA SER A 502 -17.24 6.99 -8.02
C SER A 502 -17.40 8.29 -7.22
N ALA A 503 -18.51 9.00 -7.39
CA ALA A 503 -18.83 10.22 -6.63
C ALA A 503 -18.95 9.98 -5.11
N VAL A 504 -19.39 8.78 -4.70
CA VAL A 504 -19.54 8.40 -3.29
C VAL A 504 -18.26 7.75 -2.74
N LEU A 505 -17.61 6.89 -3.53
CA LEU A 505 -16.45 6.10 -3.10
C LEU A 505 -15.15 6.91 -3.06
N LEU A 506 -14.97 7.91 -3.94
CA LEU A 506 -13.74 8.71 -3.96
C LEU A 506 -13.55 9.55 -2.68
N PRO A 507 -14.56 10.29 -2.18
CA PRO A 507 -14.43 10.99 -0.90
C PRO A 507 -14.17 10.04 0.27
N LEU A 508 -14.73 8.83 0.22
CA LEU A 508 -14.46 7.79 1.21
C LEU A 508 -12.99 7.36 1.16
N MET A 509 -12.45 7.04 -0.02
CA MET A 509 -11.07 6.53 -0.19
C MET A 509 -9.97 7.57 0.06
N THR A 510 -10.23 8.83 -0.26
CA THR A 510 -9.27 9.93 -0.03
C THR A 510 -9.30 10.46 1.39
N GLY A 511 -10.41 10.18 2.07
CA GLY A 511 -10.67 10.46 3.46
C GLY A 511 -11.04 11.91 3.74
N SER A 512 -12.30 12.13 4.11
CA SER A 512 -12.90 13.44 4.28
C SER A 512 -13.70 13.54 5.58
N THR A 513 -13.53 14.65 6.30
CA THR A 513 -14.36 15.05 7.45
C THR A 513 -15.64 15.76 7.03
N TYR A 514 -15.81 16.08 5.74
CA TYR A 514 -16.86 16.97 5.26
C TYR A 514 -18.28 16.46 5.52
N TYR A 515 -18.49 15.16 5.39
CA TYR A 515 -19.82 14.54 5.48
C TYR A 515 -20.17 14.04 6.90
N VAL A 516 -19.36 14.37 7.91
CA VAL A 516 -19.57 13.87 9.27
C VAL A 516 -20.63 14.71 10.00
N GLY A 517 -21.72 14.06 10.42
CA GLY A 517 -22.76 14.67 11.25
C GLY A 517 -22.33 14.87 12.70
N ALA A 518 -22.91 15.87 13.38
CA ALA A 518 -22.60 16.22 14.77
C ALA A 518 -22.77 15.04 15.75
N SER A 519 -23.92 14.36 15.70
CA SER A 519 -24.22 13.23 16.58
C SER A 519 -23.21 12.08 16.46
N LEU A 520 -22.78 11.76 15.23
CA LEU A 520 -21.76 10.75 14.99
C LEU A 520 -20.39 11.20 15.53
N ALA A 521 -19.99 12.45 15.26
CA ALA A 521 -18.71 12.99 15.71
C ALA A 521 -18.60 13.02 17.24
N GLU A 522 -19.64 13.51 17.92
CA GLU A 522 -19.70 13.57 19.37
C GLU A 522 -19.71 12.17 20.00
N GLY A 523 -20.53 11.26 19.48
CA GLY A 523 -20.60 9.88 19.95
C GLY A 523 -19.26 9.15 19.82
N VAL A 524 -18.61 9.25 18.65
CA VAL A 524 -17.29 8.62 18.44
C VAL A 524 -16.19 9.32 19.24
N PHE A 525 -16.29 10.63 19.49
CA PHE A 525 -15.35 11.34 20.37
C PHE A 525 -15.41 10.81 21.81
N VAL A 526 -16.61 10.64 22.36
CA VAL A 526 -16.81 10.04 23.69
C VAL A 526 -16.25 8.60 23.72
N ILE A 527 -16.58 7.79 22.71
CA ILE A 527 -16.04 6.43 22.60
C ILE A 527 -14.51 6.45 22.51
N THR A 528 -13.92 7.40 21.80
CA THR A 528 -12.46 7.55 21.69
C THR A 528 -11.83 7.78 23.06
N LEU A 529 -12.39 8.65 23.88
CA LEU A 529 -11.92 8.89 25.25
C LEU A 529 -12.01 7.62 26.10
N VAL A 530 -13.12 6.88 26.01
CA VAL A 530 -13.30 5.59 26.70
C VAL A 530 -12.24 4.57 26.26
N LEU A 531 -12.02 4.41 24.95
CA LEU A 531 -11.03 3.46 24.44
C LEU A 531 -9.61 3.83 24.89
N LEU A 532 -9.24 5.11 24.88
CA LEU A 532 -7.95 5.58 25.39
C LEU A 532 -7.80 5.35 26.92
N ALA A 533 -8.89 5.50 27.68
CA ALA A 533 -8.92 5.22 29.11
C ALA A 533 -8.78 3.72 29.44
N LEU A 534 -9.22 2.83 28.54
CA LEU A 534 -9.07 1.37 28.69
C LEU A 534 -7.65 0.86 28.36
N MET A 535 -6.81 1.65 27.69
CA MET A 535 -5.46 1.23 27.26
C MET A 535 -4.52 0.76 28.39
N PRO A 536 -4.54 1.34 29.60
CA PRO A 536 -3.73 0.86 30.72
C PRO A 536 -3.98 -0.60 31.09
N LEU A 537 -5.19 -1.14 30.84
CA LEU A 537 -5.52 -2.55 31.09
C LEU A 537 -4.68 -3.49 30.22
N PHE A 538 -4.25 -3.03 29.04
CA PHE A 538 -3.42 -3.79 28.11
C PHE A 538 -1.92 -3.63 28.38
N ARG A 539 -1.49 -2.84 29.38
CA ARG A 539 -0.09 -2.47 29.61
C ARG A 539 0.85 -3.68 29.65
N ARG A 540 0.51 -4.71 30.43
CA ARG A 540 1.35 -5.92 30.57
C ARG A 540 1.54 -6.61 29.22
N TRP A 541 0.48 -6.77 28.44
CA TRP A 541 0.56 -7.40 27.12
C TRP A 541 1.34 -6.54 26.14
N LEU A 542 1.16 -5.21 26.13
CA LEU A 542 1.88 -4.31 25.24
C LEU A 542 3.39 -4.23 25.53
N VAL A 543 3.81 -4.47 26.78
CA VAL A 543 5.25 -4.58 27.12
C VAL A 543 5.83 -5.89 26.61
N LEU A 544 5.12 -7.01 26.80
CA LEU A 544 5.67 -8.34 26.62
C LEU A 544 5.51 -8.90 25.20
N LEU A 545 4.40 -8.63 24.49
CA LEU A 545 4.13 -9.16 23.15
C LEU A 545 5.25 -8.94 22.11
N PRO A 546 5.97 -7.79 22.09
CA PRO A 546 7.10 -7.60 21.19
C PRO A 546 8.23 -8.64 21.37
N MET A 547 8.32 -9.29 22.54
CA MET A 547 9.34 -10.31 22.86
C MET A 547 9.01 -11.69 22.23
N GLY A 548 7.93 -11.81 21.47
CA GLY A 548 7.57 -13.04 20.76
C GLY A 548 7.29 -14.20 21.71
N ASN A 549 7.99 -15.33 21.50
CA ASN A 549 7.75 -16.55 22.28
C ASN A 549 8.20 -16.42 23.75
N VAL A 550 9.16 -15.53 24.04
CA VAL A 550 9.61 -15.24 25.42
C VAL A 550 8.45 -14.73 26.28
N ALA A 551 7.51 -13.99 25.69
CA ALA A 551 6.32 -13.52 26.40
C ALA A 551 5.44 -14.67 26.94
N GLY A 552 5.38 -15.79 26.19
CA GLY A 552 4.69 -17.00 26.63
C GLY A 552 5.36 -17.64 27.85
N ALA A 553 6.70 -17.69 27.87
CA ALA A 553 7.47 -18.17 29.01
C ALA A 553 7.29 -17.28 30.27
N LEU A 554 6.98 -15.99 30.09
CA LEU A 554 6.67 -15.04 31.16
C LEU A 554 5.18 -15.07 31.61
N GLY A 555 4.43 -16.11 31.20
CA GLY A 555 3.05 -16.37 31.64
C GLY A 555 1.97 -15.58 30.90
N VAL A 556 2.26 -14.99 29.73
CA VAL A 556 1.25 -14.32 28.91
C VAL A 556 0.50 -15.36 28.05
N PRO A 557 -0.84 -15.46 28.13
CA PRO A 557 -1.61 -16.32 27.23
C PRO A 557 -1.63 -15.73 25.82
N LEU A 558 -0.64 -16.11 25.00
CA LEU A 558 -0.38 -15.50 23.68
C LEU A 558 -1.61 -15.39 22.78
N PRO A 559 -2.45 -16.42 22.58
CA PRO A 559 -3.59 -16.32 21.67
C PRO A 559 -4.62 -15.30 22.15
N ARG A 560 -4.93 -15.30 23.46
CA ARG A 560 -5.89 -14.36 24.07
C ARG A 560 -5.36 -12.93 24.01
N ALA A 561 -4.10 -12.72 24.42
CA ALA A 561 -3.47 -11.41 24.40
C ALA A 561 -3.40 -10.83 22.98
N ARG A 562 -2.99 -11.63 21.99
CA ARG A 562 -2.96 -11.21 20.58
C ARG A 562 -4.35 -10.89 20.07
N PHE A 563 -5.32 -11.78 20.28
CA PHE A 563 -6.70 -11.56 19.85
C PHE A 563 -7.28 -10.27 20.44
N SER A 564 -7.18 -10.07 21.75
CA SER A 564 -7.75 -8.90 22.42
C SER A 564 -7.10 -7.59 21.96
N VAL A 565 -5.78 -7.56 21.78
CA VAL A 565 -5.11 -6.34 21.28
C VAL A 565 -5.42 -6.10 19.81
N LEU A 566 -5.49 -7.15 18.98
CA LEU A 566 -5.89 -7.03 17.57
C LEU A 566 -7.34 -6.57 17.43
N ALA A 567 -8.26 -7.09 18.25
CA ALA A 567 -9.65 -6.68 18.29
C ALA A 567 -9.79 -5.21 18.73
N MET A 568 -9.04 -4.79 19.75
CA MET A 568 -9.02 -3.39 20.18
C MET A 568 -8.51 -2.46 19.07
N ALA A 569 -7.39 -2.81 18.42
CA ALA A 569 -6.87 -2.06 17.29
C ALA A 569 -7.87 -2.02 16.13
N ALA A 570 -8.58 -3.12 15.87
CA ALA A 570 -9.61 -3.18 14.85
C ALA A 570 -10.80 -2.27 15.15
N VAL A 571 -11.31 -2.25 16.39
CA VAL A 571 -12.38 -1.32 16.81
C VAL A 571 -11.94 0.12 16.62
N MET A 572 -10.74 0.47 17.08
CA MET A 572 -10.20 1.83 16.91
C MET A 572 -10.07 2.20 15.42
N THR A 573 -9.59 1.29 14.60
CA THR A 573 -9.45 1.49 13.14
C THR A 573 -10.80 1.63 12.44
N GLY A 574 -11.78 0.80 12.79
CA GLY A 574 -13.12 0.85 12.22
C GLY A 574 -13.85 2.16 12.54
N LEU A 575 -13.77 2.62 13.79
CA LEU A 575 -14.33 3.91 14.20
C LEU A 575 -13.66 5.09 13.49
N ALA A 576 -12.34 5.05 13.33
CA ALA A 576 -11.64 6.08 12.55
C ALA A 576 -12.03 6.05 11.06
N THR A 577 -12.17 4.85 10.49
CA THR A 577 -12.60 4.66 9.10
C THR A 577 -14.02 5.16 8.89
N LEU A 578 -14.90 5.03 9.88
CA LEU A 578 -16.25 5.59 9.81
C LEU A 578 -16.25 7.13 9.75
N LEU A 579 -15.35 7.77 10.50
CA LEU A 579 -15.27 9.22 10.57
C LEU A 579 -14.61 9.83 9.35
N VAL A 580 -13.51 9.25 8.89
CA VAL A 580 -12.64 9.90 7.90
C VAL A 580 -12.28 8.98 6.74
N GLY A 581 -12.81 7.76 6.65
CA GLY A 581 -12.39 6.79 5.63
C GLY A 581 -11.04 6.14 5.93
N PRO A 582 -10.55 5.24 5.07
CA PRO A 582 -9.28 4.54 5.28
C PRO A 582 -8.09 5.48 5.05
N VAL A 583 -7.65 6.16 6.11
CA VAL A 583 -6.48 7.06 6.10
C VAL A 583 -5.38 6.50 7.00
N SER A 584 -4.65 5.46 6.57
CA SER A 584 -3.81 4.76 7.56
C SER A 584 -2.37 5.19 7.68
N PHE A 585 -1.91 6.16 6.89
CA PHE A 585 -0.59 6.71 7.11
C PHE A 585 -0.44 7.26 8.53
N ILE A 586 -1.51 7.84 9.08
CA ILE A 586 -1.54 8.43 10.42
C ILE A 586 -1.30 7.38 11.51
N GLY A 587 -1.79 6.17 11.29
CA GLY A 587 -1.53 5.02 12.17
C GLY A 587 -0.06 4.60 12.21
N LEU A 588 0.74 4.97 11.21
CA LEU A 588 2.19 4.71 11.20
C LEU A 588 2.98 5.95 11.70
N LEU A 589 2.54 7.13 11.28
CA LEU A 589 3.12 8.45 11.56
C LEU A 589 3.20 8.76 13.06
N GLY A 590 2.06 8.73 13.76
CA GLY A 590 1.97 9.09 15.18
C GLY A 590 2.91 8.26 16.06
N PRO A 591 2.84 6.91 16.02
CA PRO A 591 3.72 6.04 16.80
C PRO A 591 5.20 6.28 16.53
N HIS A 592 5.57 6.62 15.29
CA HIS A 592 6.95 6.84 14.90
C HIS A 592 7.46 8.22 15.38
N LEU A 593 6.64 9.27 15.27
CA LEU A 593 6.96 10.59 15.84
C LEU A 593 7.08 10.53 17.37
N ALA A 594 6.16 9.83 18.05
CA ALA A 594 6.21 9.66 19.50
C ALA A 594 7.54 9.01 19.96
N ARG A 595 7.99 7.95 19.28
CA ARG A 595 9.29 7.32 19.58
C ARG A 595 10.46 8.28 19.36
N LYS A 596 10.45 9.03 18.25
CA LYS A 596 11.51 10.00 17.95
C LYS A 596 11.59 11.16 18.93
N MET A 597 10.44 11.61 19.44
CA MET A 597 10.36 12.60 20.52
C MET A 597 10.81 12.04 21.88
N GLY A 598 11.14 10.75 21.98
CA GLY A 598 11.65 10.13 23.20
C GLY A 598 10.57 9.52 24.09
N ALA A 599 9.35 9.27 23.58
CA ALA A 599 8.34 8.53 24.32
C ALA A 599 8.78 7.07 24.52
N LYS A 600 9.09 6.69 25.77
CA LYS A 600 9.52 5.35 26.16
C LYS A 600 8.38 4.60 26.85
N GLY A 601 8.23 3.31 26.53
CA GLY A 601 7.14 2.47 27.05
C GLY A 601 5.86 2.56 26.21
N PRO A 602 4.97 1.55 26.31
CA PRO A 602 3.82 1.41 25.41
C PRO A 602 2.76 2.49 25.61
N LEU A 603 2.40 2.80 26.86
CA LEU A 603 1.34 3.79 27.14
C LEU A 603 1.77 5.22 26.81
N MET A 604 3.00 5.59 27.15
CA MET A 604 3.54 6.90 26.78
C MET A 604 3.61 7.06 25.26
N GLN A 605 4.10 6.03 24.55
CA GLN A 605 4.08 6.04 23.09
C GLN A 605 2.65 6.20 22.56
N LEU A 606 1.66 5.50 23.15
CA LEU A 606 0.26 5.57 22.74
C LEU A 606 -0.34 6.96 22.93
N TYR A 607 -0.23 7.55 24.12
CA TYR A 607 -0.84 8.85 24.40
C TYR A 607 -0.13 9.99 23.64
N THR A 608 1.20 9.98 23.57
CA THR A 608 1.93 10.96 22.76
C THR A 608 1.61 10.81 21.27
N ALA A 609 1.52 9.58 20.76
CA ALA A 609 1.12 9.34 19.37
C ALA A 609 -0.31 9.82 19.09
N ALA A 610 -1.25 9.55 20.00
CA ALA A 610 -2.64 9.99 19.87
C ALA A 610 -2.74 11.52 19.82
N LEU A 611 -2.06 12.24 20.73
CA LEU A 611 -2.05 13.70 20.75
C LEU A 611 -1.40 14.31 19.50
N LEU A 612 -0.24 13.79 19.09
CA LEU A 612 0.45 14.28 17.89
C LEU A 612 -0.38 14.06 16.62
N SER A 613 -0.93 12.87 16.45
CA SER A 613 -1.77 12.57 15.28
C SER A 613 -3.08 13.35 15.30
N SER A 614 -3.68 13.60 16.47
CA SER A 614 -4.83 14.50 16.60
C SER A 614 -4.48 15.92 16.16
N ALA A 615 -3.31 16.43 16.54
CA ALA A 615 -2.85 17.75 16.14
C ALA A 615 -2.61 17.83 14.63
N ILE A 616 -1.95 16.82 14.04
CA ILE A 616 -1.71 16.74 12.59
C ILE A 616 -3.04 16.69 11.84
N MET A 617 -4.00 15.89 12.31
CA MET A 617 -5.34 15.81 11.72
C MET A 617 -6.13 17.11 11.84
N THR A 618 -6.00 17.81 12.96
CA THR A 618 -6.64 19.12 13.18
C THR A 618 -6.10 20.15 12.20
N VAL A 619 -4.78 20.19 12.01
CA VAL A 619 -4.13 21.09 11.03
C VAL A 619 -4.50 20.69 9.61
N ALA A 620 -4.57 19.39 9.31
CA ALA A 620 -4.96 18.90 8.00
C ALA A 620 -6.42 19.23 7.66
N ASP A 621 -7.34 19.12 8.62
CA ASP A 621 -8.75 19.49 8.43
C ASP A 621 -8.89 21.01 8.24
N TRP A 622 -8.16 21.80 9.03
CA TRP A 622 -8.12 23.25 8.88
C TRP A 622 -7.57 23.68 7.51
N LEU A 623 -6.43 23.14 7.09
CA LEU A 623 -5.89 23.39 5.75
C LEU A 623 -6.82 22.88 4.66
N GLY A 624 -7.45 21.72 4.84
CA GLY A 624 -8.36 21.15 3.86
C GLY A 624 -9.57 22.04 3.57
N ARG A 625 -10.05 22.78 4.57
CA ARG A 625 -11.15 23.74 4.42
C ARG A 625 -10.74 25.09 3.82
N ASN A 626 -9.48 25.50 4.00
CA ASN A 626 -9.05 26.88 3.68
C ASN A 626 -8.10 26.98 2.48
N ALA A 627 -7.30 25.95 2.17
CA ALA A 627 -6.20 26.06 1.21
C ALA A 627 -6.64 26.17 -0.25
N LEU A 628 -7.81 25.59 -0.61
CA LEU A 628 -8.34 25.60 -1.99
C LEU A 628 -9.75 26.20 -2.04
N TYR A 629 -10.07 27.12 -1.13
CA TYR A 629 -11.39 27.76 -1.05
C TYR A 629 -11.83 28.31 -2.43
N PRO A 630 -13.09 28.07 -2.88
CA PRO A 630 -14.21 27.42 -2.18
C PRO A 630 -14.23 25.88 -2.26
N ARG A 631 -13.30 25.25 -2.98
CA ARG A 631 -13.14 23.79 -2.98
C ARG A 631 -12.46 23.32 -1.69
N GLN A 632 -12.69 22.07 -1.31
CA GLN A 632 -12.09 21.49 -0.11
C GLN A 632 -11.19 20.32 -0.48
N LEU A 633 -10.08 20.20 0.25
CA LEU A 633 -9.18 19.07 0.10
C LEU A 633 -9.53 17.98 1.12
N PRO A 634 -9.50 16.69 0.72
CA PRO A 634 -9.63 15.58 1.65
C PRO A 634 -8.56 15.64 2.74
N VAL A 635 -8.99 15.53 4.00
CA VAL A 635 -8.10 15.64 5.16
C VAL A 635 -7.01 14.55 5.14
N GLY A 636 -7.30 13.35 4.62
CA GLY A 636 -6.34 12.27 4.55
C GLY A 636 -5.15 12.55 3.62
N LEU A 637 -5.42 13.19 2.49
CA LEU A 637 -4.39 13.65 1.55
C LEU A 637 -3.52 14.74 2.18
N VAL A 638 -4.16 15.76 2.78
CA VAL A 638 -3.44 16.87 3.43
C VAL A 638 -2.58 16.36 4.60
N ALA A 639 -3.10 15.46 5.42
CA ALA A 639 -2.36 14.86 6.53
C ALA A 639 -1.14 14.06 6.04
N SER A 640 -1.25 13.38 4.91
CA SER A 640 -0.13 12.64 4.30
C SER A 640 0.95 13.60 3.76
N LEU A 641 0.53 14.69 3.11
CA LEU A 641 1.45 15.72 2.59
C LEU A 641 2.21 16.45 3.70
N ILE A 642 1.61 16.64 4.88
CA ILE A 642 2.26 17.25 6.06
C ILE A 642 3.10 16.22 6.82
N GLY A 643 2.55 15.04 7.06
CA GLY A 643 3.14 14.04 7.94
C GLY A 643 4.43 13.41 7.41
N VAL A 644 4.56 13.22 6.09
CA VAL A 644 5.78 12.65 5.50
C VAL A 644 7.00 13.56 5.72
N PRO A 645 6.97 14.87 5.37
CA PRO A 645 8.06 15.80 5.69
C PRO A 645 8.43 15.81 7.19
N LEU A 646 7.43 15.79 8.08
CA LEU A 646 7.65 15.77 9.53
C LEU A 646 8.41 14.52 10.00
N LEU A 647 8.15 13.35 9.40
CA LEU A 647 8.93 12.13 9.69
C LEU A 647 10.33 12.13 9.08
N VAL A 648 10.45 12.69 7.88
CA VAL A 648 11.71 12.78 7.13
C VAL A 648 12.70 13.68 7.87
N TRP A 649 12.26 14.84 8.35
CA TRP A 649 13.13 15.87 8.92
C TRP A 649 14.08 15.37 10.02
N PRO A 650 13.63 14.60 11.03
CA PRO A 650 14.54 14.02 12.02
C PRO A 650 15.49 12.95 11.46
N LEU A 651 15.10 12.20 10.41
CA LEU A 651 16.01 11.22 9.78
C LEU A 651 17.23 11.94 9.16
N ILE A 652 17.00 13.14 8.62
CA ILE A 652 18.04 14.00 8.04
C ILE A 652 18.85 14.73 9.13
N ARG A 653 18.36 14.86 10.37
CA ARG A 653 19.05 15.61 11.43
C ARG A 653 19.79 14.79 12.47
N ASN A 654 19.54 13.48 12.61
CA ASN A 654 20.26 12.68 13.59
C ASN A 654 21.79 12.71 13.34
N LYS A 655 22.50 13.46 14.19
CA LYS A 655 23.94 13.36 14.39
C LYS A 655 24.18 11.97 14.95
N THR A 656 24.95 11.16 14.23
CA THR A 656 25.54 9.95 14.78
C THR A 656 26.29 10.35 16.06
N SER A 657 25.72 10.00 17.22
CA SER A 657 26.54 9.80 18.41
C SER A 657 27.55 8.73 18.02
N ARG A 658 28.77 9.17 17.68
CA ARG A 658 29.93 8.29 17.63
C ARG A 658 30.02 7.69 19.03
N SER A 659 29.60 6.44 19.19
CA SER A 659 30.19 5.61 20.24
C SER A 659 31.69 5.63 19.96
N LYS A 660 32.44 6.40 20.74
CA LYS A 660 33.89 6.23 20.78
C LYS A 660 34.16 4.76 21.14
N PRO A 661 35.15 4.12 20.49
CA PRO A 661 35.48 2.72 20.72
C PRO A 661 35.78 2.43 22.18
#